data_AF-A0A914E424-F1
#
_entry.id   AF-A0A914E424-F1
#
_cell.length_a   1.000
_cell.length_b   1.000
_cell.length_c   1.000
_cell.angle_alpha   90.00
_cell.angle_beta   90.00
_cell.angle_gamma   90.00
#
_symmetry.space_group_name_H-M   'P 1'
#
loop_
_entity.id
_entity.type
_entity.pdbx_description
1 polymer ?
#
loop_
_entity_poly.entity_id
_entity_poly.type
_entity_poly.pdbx_seq_one_letter_code
_entity_poly.pdbx_strand_id
1 'polypeptide(L)'
;MSRVSQARNLGKYFLLIDNMLVVLGFFVVFPLISIRFVDQMGWAAVMVGIALGLRQFIQQGLGIFGGAIADRFGAKPMIVTGMLMRAAGFATMGIAHEPWLLWFSCLLSGLGGTLFDPPRSALVVKLIRPQQRGRFFSLLMMQDSAGAVIGALLGSWLLQYDFRLVCATGAVLFVLCAAFNAWLLPAWKLSTVRTPVREGMTRVMRDKRFVTYVLTLAGYYMLAVQVMLMLPIMVNDVAGAPSAVKWMYAIEACLSLTLLYPIARWSEKHFRLEHRLMAGLLIMSLSMMPVGMVSGLQQLFTLICLFYIGSIIAEPARETLSASLADARARGSYMGFSRLGLAIGGAIGYIGGGWLFDLGKSAHQPELPWMMLGIIGIFTFLALESMDIVHYVDKLDGKPLLTGKRSPAIEEWLRKVNGYANKLLLPRFAKSAFDEFSTPAARKYFVDKKEASAGNFADLLAHSDGLIKNISDDLRALDKLIVKPNAVNGELSEDDIQLFPLLRNLTLFFLLASLSLVTHAALCQDIDADFMSRTTMNKFLFAAALIVSGLLVGCNQLTQYTITEQEINQSLAKHNNFSKDIGLPGVADAHIVLTNLTSQIGREEPNKVTLTGDANLDMNSLFGSQKATMKLKLKALPVFDKEKGAIFLKEMEVVDATVQPEKMQTVMQTLLPYLNQALRNYFNQQPAYVLREDGSQGEAMAKKLAKGIEVLKIRRPDDWYLHLRDGDMLKTVVPYTSEIYGRAIVMPNLAPPVTTVEAAVAYRQRILDAVPAGHDFTPLMTCYLTDSLDPNELERGFNEGVFTAAKLYPANATTNSSHGVTSVDAIMPVLERMEKIGMPLLVHGEVTHADIDIFDREARFIESVMEPLRQRLTALKVVFEHITTKDAADYVRDGNERLAATITPQHLMFNRNHMLVGGVRPHLYCLPILKRNIHQQALRELVASGFNRVFLGTDSAPHARHRKESSCGCAGCFNAPTALGSYATVFEEMNALQHFEAFCSVNGPQFYGLPVNDTFIELVREEQQVAESIALTDDTLVPFLAGETGAIMRIEVTIAKTSPLPAGAIDALAGELSRRIQYAFPDNEGHVSVRYAAANNLSVIGATKEDKQRISEILQETWESADDWFVSE
;
A
#
# COMPACT_ATOMS: atom_id res chain seq x y z
N MET A 1 -34.67 4.82 2.62
CA MET A 1 -34.05 6.15 2.36
C MET A 1 -34.90 6.98 1.41
N SER A 2 -35.02 8.29 1.62
CA SER A 2 -35.75 9.14 0.67
C SER A 2 -35.06 9.07 -0.71
N ARG A 3 -35.83 8.96 -1.80
CA ARG A 3 -35.32 8.86 -3.19
C ARG A 3 -34.28 9.95 -3.54
N VAL A 4 -34.30 11.07 -2.81
CA VAL A 4 -33.38 12.21 -2.94
C VAL A 4 -32.00 11.94 -2.32
N SER A 5 -31.89 11.16 -1.24
CA SER A 5 -30.59 10.82 -0.63
C SER A 5 -29.83 9.79 -1.48
N GLN A 6 -30.54 8.78 -1.99
CA GLN A 6 -29.98 7.76 -2.88
C GLN A 6 -29.50 8.37 -4.22
N ALA A 7 -30.28 9.26 -4.84
CA ALA A 7 -29.87 9.97 -6.05
C ALA A 7 -28.64 10.88 -5.85
N ARG A 8 -28.46 11.44 -4.64
CA ARG A 8 -27.29 12.26 -4.30
C ARG A 8 -26.04 11.42 -4.03
N ASN A 9 -26.17 10.24 -3.40
CA ASN A 9 -25.05 9.32 -3.20
C ASN A 9 -24.58 8.74 -4.54
N LEU A 10 -25.50 8.26 -5.39
CA LEU A 10 -25.16 7.82 -6.75
C LEU A 10 -24.53 8.95 -7.58
N GLY A 11 -25.02 10.18 -7.44
CA GLY A 11 -24.43 11.36 -8.08
C GLY A 11 -22.99 11.67 -7.66
N LYS A 12 -22.60 11.37 -6.41
CA LYS A 12 -21.22 11.53 -5.92
C LYS A 12 -20.28 10.54 -6.60
N TYR A 13 -20.62 9.25 -6.58
CA TYR A 13 -19.82 8.20 -7.22
C TYR A 13 -19.72 8.43 -8.73
N PHE A 14 -20.83 8.80 -9.36
CA PHE A 14 -20.84 9.19 -10.78
C PHE A 14 -19.80 10.28 -11.09
N LEU A 15 -19.78 11.37 -10.31
CA LEU A 15 -18.84 12.47 -10.52
C LEU A 15 -17.37 12.10 -10.27
N LEU A 16 -17.11 11.18 -9.33
CA LEU A 16 -15.75 10.69 -9.04
C LEU A 16 -15.23 9.75 -10.13
N ILE A 17 -16.08 8.86 -10.66
CA ILE A 17 -15.72 7.97 -11.77
C ILE A 17 -15.53 8.80 -13.05
N ASP A 18 -16.45 9.73 -13.33
CA ASP A 18 -16.37 10.65 -14.45
C ASP A 18 -15.06 11.47 -14.41
N ASN A 19 -14.68 11.98 -13.23
CA ASN A 19 -13.40 12.67 -13.07
C ASN A 19 -12.22 11.78 -13.43
N MET A 20 -12.15 10.60 -12.81
CA MET A 20 -11.03 9.69 -12.97
C MET A 20 -10.83 9.30 -14.43
N LEU A 21 -11.90 8.95 -15.15
CA LEU A 21 -11.84 8.61 -16.58
C LEU A 21 -11.29 9.76 -17.42
N VAL A 22 -11.72 10.99 -17.14
CA VAL A 22 -11.25 12.17 -17.87
C VAL A 22 -9.79 12.50 -17.58
N VAL A 23 -9.39 12.44 -16.32
CA VAL A 23 -7.99 12.68 -15.90
C VAL A 23 -7.09 11.62 -16.52
N LEU A 24 -7.41 10.33 -16.37
CA LEU A 24 -6.66 9.23 -16.97
C LEU A 24 -6.54 9.39 -18.49
N GLY A 25 -7.68 9.56 -19.18
CA GLY A 25 -7.70 9.72 -20.63
C GLY A 25 -6.82 10.87 -21.10
N PHE A 26 -6.80 11.97 -20.34
CA PHE A 26 -5.98 13.13 -20.64
C PHE A 26 -4.48 12.89 -20.41
N PHE A 27 -4.11 12.36 -19.23
CA PHE A 27 -2.71 12.22 -18.81
C PHE A 27 -2.00 10.99 -19.38
N VAL A 28 -2.71 10.03 -19.98
CA VAL A 28 -2.09 8.98 -20.82
C VAL A 28 -1.34 9.59 -22.00
N VAL A 29 -1.87 10.68 -22.55
CA VAL A 29 -1.41 11.22 -23.82
C VAL A 29 -0.56 12.47 -23.62
N PHE A 30 -1.04 13.41 -22.80
CA PHE A 30 -0.55 14.78 -22.76
C PHE A 30 0.93 14.95 -22.32
N PRO A 31 1.42 14.27 -21.26
CA PRO A 31 2.82 14.35 -20.83
C PRO A 31 3.85 13.90 -21.87
N LEU A 32 3.42 13.09 -22.84
CA LEU A 32 4.30 12.45 -23.82
C LEU A 32 4.39 13.22 -25.13
N ILE A 33 3.60 14.28 -25.31
CA ILE A 33 3.60 15.08 -26.54
C ILE A 33 4.98 15.70 -26.77
N SER A 34 5.61 16.25 -25.73
CA SER A 34 6.96 16.83 -25.84
C SER A 34 8.00 15.77 -26.19
N ILE A 35 7.99 14.62 -25.52
CA ILE A 35 8.91 13.50 -25.80
C ILE A 35 8.73 12.99 -27.23
N ARG A 36 7.48 12.78 -27.69
CA ARG A 36 7.24 12.25 -29.03
C ARG A 36 7.69 13.21 -30.13
N PHE A 37 7.27 14.47 -30.05
CA PHE A 37 7.44 15.40 -31.17
C PHE A 37 8.78 16.14 -31.13
N VAL A 38 9.27 16.51 -29.95
CA VAL A 38 10.56 17.22 -29.81
C VAL A 38 11.73 16.24 -29.80
N ASP A 39 11.69 15.24 -28.92
CA ASP A 39 12.83 14.32 -28.72
C ASP A 39 12.91 13.23 -29.81
N GLN A 40 11.81 12.50 -30.05
CA GLN A 40 11.83 11.38 -31.01
C GLN A 40 11.67 11.79 -32.48
N MET A 41 10.87 12.81 -32.79
CA MET A 41 10.70 13.31 -34.17
C MET A 41 11.61 14.49 -34.52
N GLY A 42 12.33 15.06 -33.53
CA GLY A 42 13.26 16.17 -33.76
C GLY A 42 12.60 17.50 -34.14
N TRP A 43 11.32 17.72 -33.83
CA TRP A 43 10.66 19.00 -34.12
C TRP A 43 11.13 20.09 -33.14
N ALA A 44 11.05 21.34 -33.58
CA ALA A 44 11.30 22.48 -32.71
C ALA A 44 10.28 22.53 -31.56
N ALA A 45 10.72 22.76 -30.33
CA ALA A 45 9.87 22.83 -29.15
C ALA A 45 8.79 23.92 -29.27
N VAL A 46 9.04 24.99 -30.02
CA VAL A 46 8.04 26.03 -30.34
C VAL A 46 6.83 25.48 -31.11
N MET A 47 7.01 24.50 -32.01
CA MET A 47 5.89 23.92 -32.77
C MET A 47 4.93 23.16 -31.86
N VAL A 48 5.48 22.42 -30.90
CA VAL A 48 4.72 21.74 -29.84
C VAL A 48 4.12 22.77 -28.88
N GLY A 49 4.89 23.80 -28.51
CA GLY A 49 4.44 24.93 -27.69
C GLY A 49 3.23 25.65 -28.27
N ILE A 50 3.18 25.88 -29.59
CA ILE A 50 2.01 26.41 -30.30
C ILE A 50 0.80 25.50 -30.17
N ALA A 51 0.99 24.18 -30.33
CA ALA A 51 -0.10 23.22 -30.18
C ALA A 51 -0.71 23.27 -28.78
N LEU A 52 0.14 23.18 -27.74
CA LEU A 52 -0.29 23.16 -26.35
C LEU A 52 -0.88 24.51 -25.93
N GLY A 53 -0.28 25.62 -26.38
CA GLY A 53 -0.77 26.97 -26.13
C GLY A 53 -2.12 27.24 -26.77
N LEU A 54 -2.32 26.82 -28.03
CA LEU A 54 -3.61 26.92 -28.72
C LEU A 54 -4.70 26.14 -27.98
N ARG A 55 -4.41 24.89 -27.60
CA ARG A 55 -5.32 24.05 -26.80
C ARG A 55 -5.72 24.76 -25.51
N GLN A 56 -4.73 25.29 -24.78
CA GLN A 56 -4.94 25.94 -23.49
C GLN A 56 -5.80 27.20 -23.61
N PHE A 57 -5.51 28.04 -24.61
CA PHE A 57 -6.25 29.26 -24.88
C PHE A 57 -7.71 28.97 -25.23
N ILE A 58 -7.96 27.95 -26.07
CA ILE A 58 -9.32 27.56 -26.47
C ILE A 58 -10.07 27.00 -25.27
N GLN A 59 -9.49 26.02 -24.57
CA GLN A 59 -10.17 25.34 -23.47
C GLN A 59 -10.58 26.33 -22.37
N GLN A 60 -9.64 27.17 -21.93
CA GLN A 60 -9.85 28.06 -20.78
C GLN A 60 -10.44 29.42 -21.19
N GLY A 61 -10.04 29.98 -22.34
CA GLY A 61 -10.50 31.27 -22.82
C GLY A 61 -11.95 31.25 -23.29
N LEU A 62 -12.35 30.23 -24.07
CA LEU A 62 -13.75 30.07 -24.47
C LEU A 62 -14.63 29.53 -23.33
N GLY A 63 -14.03 29.04 -22.24
CA GLY A 63 -14.73 28.56 -21.04
C GLY A 63 -15.67 29.59 -20.41
N ILE A 64 -15.41 30.87 -20.63
CA ILE A 64 -16.29 32.00 -20.24
C ILE A 64 -17.69 31.86 -20.86
N PHE A 65 -17.79 31.32 -22.07
CA PHE A 65 -19.06 31.09 -22.78
C PHE A 65 -19.64 29.69 -22.55
N GLY A 66 -18.83 28.74 -22.10
CA GLY A 66 -19.24 27.34 -21.92
C GLY A 66 -20.43 27.18 -20.97
N GLY A 67 -20.50 27.96 -19.89
CA GLY A 67 -21.67 27.97 -19.00
C GLY A 67 -22.95 28.48 -19.68
N ALA A 68 -22.83 29.53 -20.50
CA ALA A 68 -23.96 30.11 -21.23
C ALA A 68 -24.53 29.16 -22.29
N ILE A 69 -23.64 28.41 -22.96
CA ILE A 69 -24.00 27.39 -23.95
C ILE A 69 -24.66 26.20 -23.23
N ALA A 70 -24.13 25.77 -22.09
CA ALA A 70 -24.69 24.70 -21.25
C ALA A 70 -26.09 25.05 -20.73
N ASP A 71 -26.36 26.31 -20.41
CA ASP A 71 -27.68 26.77 -20.00
C ASP A 71 -28.71 26.71 -21.14
N ARG A 72 -28.27 26.85 -22.41
CA ARG A 72 -29.14 26.78 -23.59
C ARG A 72 -29.44 25.35 -24.02
N PHE A 73 -28.42 24.49 -24.05
CA PHE A 73 -28.52 23.13 -24.61
C PHE A 73 -28.61 22.02 -23.54
N GLY A 74 -28.34 22.32 -22.28
CA GLY A 74 -28.31 21.36 -21.17
C GLY A 74 -26.94 20.71 -20.97
N ALA A 75 -26.68 20.20 -19.76
CA ALA A 75 -25.38 19.65 -19.37
C ALA A 75 -24.98 18.41 -20.18
N LYS A 76 -25.92 17.47 -20.34
CA LYS A 76 -25.69 16.16 -20.95
C LYS A 76 -25.18 16.21 -22.40
N PRO A 77 -25.87 16.86 -23.36
CA PRO A 77 -25.39 16.88 -24.74
C PRO A 77 -24.05 17.63 -24.88
N MET A 78 -23.79 18.63 -24.05
CA MET A 78 -22.51 19.36 -24.05
C MET A 78 -21.36 18.49 -23.58
N ILE A 79 -21.53 17.79 -22.45
CA ILE A 79 -20.53 16.87 -21.89
C ILE A 79 -20.20 15.75 -22.89
N VAL A 80 -21.22 15.06 -23.42
CA VAL A 80 -21.03 13.95 -24.37
C VAL A 80 -20.34 14.42 -25.65
N THR A 81 -20.79 15.56 -26.23
CA THR A 81 -20.16 16.12 -27.42
C THR A 81 -18.70 16.51 -27.14
N GLY A 82 -18.44 17.13 -25.98
CA GLY A 82 -17.10 17.52 -25.57
C GLY A 82 -16.14 16.33 -25.44
N MET A 83 -16.60 15.21 -24.88
CA MET A 83 -15.82 13.99 -24.76
C MET A 83 -15.52 13.35 -26.12
N LEU A 84 -16.50 13.27 -27.01
CA LEU A 84 -16.30 12.74 -28.37
C LEU A 84 -15.35 13.62 -29.19
N MET A 85 -15.43 14.95 -29.04
CA MET A 85 -14.46 15.86 -29.66
C MET A 85 -13.04 15.64 -29.13
N ARG A 86 -12.87 15.42 -27.82
CA ARG A 86 -11.55 15.07 -27.25
C ARG A 86 -11.02 13.74 -27.79
N ALA A 87 -11.87 12.72 -27.90
CA ALA A 87 -11.50 11.42 -28.47
C ALA A 87 -11.02 11.57 -29.93
N ALA A 88 -11.75 12.32 -30.74
CA ALA A 88 -11.36 12.62 -32.11
C ALA A 88 -10.04 13.43 -32.17
N GLY A 89 -9.83 14.35 -31.23
CA GLY A 89 -8.57 15.09 -31.10
C GLY A 89 -7.40 14.12 -30.87
N PHE A 90 -7.48 13.24 -29.89
CA PHE A 90 -6.40 12.28 -29.61
C PHE A 90 -6.19 11.25 -30.72
N ALA A 91 -7.27 10.74 -31.34
CA ALA A 91 -7.15 9.87 -32.51
C ALA A 91 -6.40 10.56 -33.66
N THR A 92 -6.72 11.84 -33.93
CA THR A 92 -6.03 12.64 -34.95
C THR A 92 -4.56 12.88 -34.59
N MET A 93 -4.25 13.05 -33.31
CA MET A 93 -2.87 13.26 -32.85
C MET A 93 -1.97 12.04 -33.08
N GLY A 94 -2.51 10.83 -32.99
CA GLY A 94 -1.75 9.58 -33.23
C GLY A 94 -1.21 9.44 -34.65
N ILE A 95 -1.80 10.15 -35.62
CA ILE A 95 -1.37 10.18 -37.03
C ILE A 95 -0.71 11.52 -37.42
N ALA A 96 -0.42 12.40 -36.45
CA ALA A 96 0.20 13.68 -36.72
C ALA A 96 1.66 13.48 -37.13
N HIS A 97 1.92 13.46 -38.43
CA HIS A 97 3.27 13.48 -39.01
C HIS A 97 3.71 14.90 -39.41
N GLU A 98 2.78 15.86 -39.34
CA GLU A 98 3.00 17.26 -39.72
C GLU A 98 2.50 18.19 -38.59
N PRO A 99 3.17 19.33 -38.31
CA PRO A 99 2.81 20.23 -37.21
C PRO A 99 1.36 20.72 -37.24
N TRP A 100 0.78 20.96 -38.42
CA TRP A 100 -0.60 21.44 -38.54
C TRP A 100 -1.62 20.40 -38.06
N LEU A 101 -1.34 19.10 -38.24
CA LEU A 101 -2.21 18.02 -37.72
C LEU A 101 -2.19 18.00 -36.20
N LEU A 102 -1.02 18.22 -35.59
CA LEU A 102 -0.90 18.37 -34.14
C LEU A 102 -1.69 19.60 -33.67
N TRP A 103 -1.57 20.74 -34.33
CA TRP A 103 -2.34 21.95 -33.98
C TRP A 103 -3.85 21.74 -34.10
N PHE A 104 -4.30 21.08 -35.17
CA PHE A 104 -5.71 20.74 -35.37
C PHE A 104 -6.23 19.76 -34.31
N SER A 105 -5.43 18.75 -33.94
CA SER A 105 -5.78 17.81 -32.87
C SER A 105 -5.94 18.50 -31.50
N CYS A 106 -5.05 19.45 -31.21
CA CYS A 106 -5.08 20.28 -30.01
C CYS A 106 -6.25 21.27 -30.01
N LEU A 107 -6.59 21.85 -31.16
CA LEU A 107 -7.80 22.67 -31.34
C LEU A 107 -9.06 21.87 -30.96
N LEU A 108 -9.19 20.65 -31.50
CA LEU A 108 -10.35 19.79 -31.29
C LEU A 108 -10.46 19.32 -29.83
N SER A 109 -9.34 18.93 -29.23
CA SER A 109 -9.24 18.60 -27.80
C SER A 109 -9.57 19.78 -26.89
N GLY A 110 -9.10 20.98 -27.24
CA GLY A 110 -9.37 22.22 -26.51
C GLY A 110 -10.86 22.58 -26.51
N LEU A 111 -11.49 22.55 -27.69
CA LEU A 111 -12.94 22.77 -27.83
C LEU A 111 -13.75 21.74 -27.03
N GLY A 112 -13.34 20.47 -27.07
CA GLY A 112 -13.98 19.43 -26.28
C GLY A 112 -13.90 19.69 -24.77
N GLY A 113 -12.77 20.23 -24.29
CA GLY A 113 -12.63 20.68 -22.90
C GLY A 113 -13.56 21.84 -22.51
N THR A 114 -13.72 22.83 -23.38
CA THR A 114 -14.65 23.96 -23.17
C THR A 114 -16.09 23.50 -22.98
N LEU A 115 -16.52 22.49 -23.73
CA LEU A 115 -17.88 21.94 -23.64
C LEU A 115 -18.10 21.02 -22.42
N PHE A 116 -17.02 20.64 -21.72
CA PHE A 116 -17.08 19.68 -20.61
C PHE A 116 -16.85 20.32 -19.22
N ASP A 117 -15.77 21.08 -19.02
CA ASP A 117 -15.35 21.52 -17.68
C ASP A 117 -16.43 22.39 -16.98
N PRO A 118 -17.06 23.38 -17.65
CA PRO A 118 -18.07 24.23 -17.01
C PRO A 118 -19.36 23.49 -16.63
N PRO A 119 -20.01 22.70 -17.52
CA PRO A 119 -21.17 21.88 -17.14
C PRO A 119 -20.88 20.93 -15.98
N ARG A 120 -19.72 20.26 -15.99
CA ARG A 120 -19.33 19.35 -14.92
C ARG A 120 -19.20 20.05 -13.58
N SER A 121 -18.53 21.21 -13.55
CA SER A 121 -18.41 22.03 -12.34
C SER A 121 -19.79 22.39 -11.77
N ALA A 122 -20.75 22.68 -12.65
CA ALA A 122 -22.13 22.97 -12.25
C ALA A 122 -22.87 21.74 -11.70
N LEU A 123 -22.61 20.54 -12.24
CA LEU A 123 -23.16 19.27 -11.70
C LEU A 123 -22.69 19.02 -10.26
N VAL A 124 -21.41 19.29 -9.95
CA VAL A 124 -20.85 19.18 -8.59
C VAL A 124 -21.60 20.09 -7.61
N VAL A 125 -21.81 21.35 -7.98
CA VAL A 125 -22.56 22.31 -7.13
C VAL A 125 -24.00 21.83 -6.88
N LYS A 126 -24.62 21.20 -7.87
CA LYS A 126 -26.01 20.73 -7.81
C LYS A 126 -26.16 19.43 -7.00
N LEU A 127 -25.21 18.51 -7.13
CA LEU A 127 -25.26 17.18 -6.50
C LEU A 127 -24.73 17.17 -5.06
N ILE A 128 -23.78 18.06 -4.75
CA ILE A 128 -23.07 18.07 -3.47
C ILE A 128 -23.61 19.17 -2.53
N ARG A 129 -23.90 18.77 -1.28
CA ARG A 129 -24.39 19.67 -0.21
C ARG A 129 -23.35 20.75 0.13
N PRO A 130 -23.76 22.00 0.42
CA PRO A 130 -22.85 23.11 0.71
C PRO A 130 -21.76 22.80 1.75
N GLN A 131 -22.11 22.12 2.86
CA GLN A 131 -21.16 21.78 3.93
C GLN A 131 -20.12 20.71 3.52
N GLN A 132 -20.38 19.95 2.46
CA GLN A 132 -19.50 18.87 1.98
C GLN A 132 -18.68 19.25 0.73
N ARG A 133 -18.96 20.40 0.09
CA ARG A 133 -18.33 20.80 -1.19
C ARG A 133 -16.82 20.97 -1.08
N GLY A 134 -16.32 21.61 -0.02
CA GLY A 134 -14.88 21.79 0.19
C GLY A 134 -14.15 20.45 0.25
N ARG A 135 -14.64 19.52 1.07
CA ARG A 135 -14.09 18.15 1.17
C ARG A 135 -14.17 17.40 -0.16
N PHE A 136 -15.25 17.57 -0.93
CA PHE A 136 -15.40 16.92 -2.24
C PHE A 136 -14.46 17.48 -3.30
N PHE A 137 -14.20 18.81 -3.33
CA PHE A 137 -13.17 19.38 -4.20
C PHE A 137 -11.77 18.88 -3.83
N SER A 138 -11.46 18.74 -2.55
CA SER A 138 -10.19 18.12 -2.13
C SER A 138 -10.06 16.68 -2.64
N LEU A 139 -11.13 15.88 -2.61
CA LEU A 139 -11.13 14.53 -3.18
C LEU A 139 -10.93 14.53 -4.70
N LEU A 140 -11.56 15.47 -5.42
CA LEU A 140 -11.34 15.62 -6.86
C LEU A 140 -9.88 16.00 -7.17
N MET A 141 -9.28 16.93 -6.42
CA MET A 141 -7.88 17.30 -6.62
C MET A 141 -6.92 16.13 -6.31
N MET A 142 -7.20 15.33 -5.27
CA MET A 142 -6.43 14.11 -5.01
C MET A 142 -6.56 13.09 -6.14
N GLN A 143 -7.76 12.94 -6.71
CA GLN A 143 -7.96 12.12 -7.91
C GLN A 143 -7.22 12.69 -9.13
N ASP A 144 -7.17 14.01 -9.29
CA ASP A 144 -6.45 14.64 -10.41
C ASP A 144 -4.97 14.30 -10.34
N SER A 145 -4.34 14.38 -9.16
CA SER A 145 -2.94 13.98 -8.97
C SER A 145 -2.73 12.46 -9.16
N ALA A 146 -3.60 11.62 -8.61
CA ALA A 146 -3.49 10.16 -8.75
C ALA A 146 -3.69 9.72 -10.20
N GLY A 147 -4.73 10.21 -10.87
CA GLY A 147 -5.03 9.93 -12.26
C GLY A 147 -3.97 10.50 -13.20
N ALA A 148 -3.33 11.64 -12.87
CA ALA A 148 -2.21 12.15 -13.65
C ALA A 148 -1.02 11.19 -13.64
N VAL A 149 -0.67 10.62 -12.49
CA VAL A 149 0.41 9.64 -12.38
C VAL A 149 0.07 8.32 -13.06
N ILE A 150 -1.11 7.75 -12.79
CA ILE A 150 -1.53 6.50 -13.41
C ILE A 150 -1.60 6.67 -14.93
N GLY A 151 -2.16 7.80 -15.40
CA GLY A 151 -2.21 8.14 -16.81
C GLY A 151 -0.82 8.25 -17.40
N ALA A 152 0.06 9.05 -16.83
CA ALA A 152 1.43 9.23 -17.32
C ALA A 152 2.21 7.90 -17.35
N LEU A 153 2.07 7.04 -16.32
CA LEU A 153 2.69 5.72 -16.26
C LEU A 153 2.19 4.80 -17.37
N LEU A 154 0.87 4.71 -17.54
CA LEU A 154 0.25 3.93 -18.60
C LEU A 154 0.68 4.42 -19.98
N GLY A 155 0.67 5.75 -20.18
CA GLY A 155 1.18 6.39 -21.39
C GLY A 155 2.63 6.03 -21.66
N SER A 156 3.52 6.20 -20.69
CA SER A 156 4.95 5.91 -20.82
C SER A 156 5.22 4.44 -21.13
N TRP A 157 4.44 3.51 -20.57
CA TRP A 157 4.51 2.09 -20.89
C TRP A 157 4.08 1.81 -22.34
N LEU A 158 2.94 2.36 -22.76
CA LEU A 158 2.43 2.21 -24.13
C LEU A 158 3.36 2.84 -25.19
N LEU A 159 4.06 3.93 -24.84
CA LEU A 159 5.00 4.61 -25.72
C LEU A 159 6.18 3.72 -26.13
N GLN A 160 6.53 2.69 -25.34
CA GLN A 160 7.60 1.74 -25.68
C GLN A 160 7.25 0.88 -26.90
N TYR A 161 5.94 0.72 -27.19
CA TYR A 161 5.45 -0.05 -28.32
C TYR A 161 5.15 0.86 -29.52
N ASP A 162 4.22 1.80 -29.37
CA ASP A 162 3.85 2.76 -30.44
C ASP A 162 3.07 3.96 -29.87
N PHE A 163 3.36 5.18 -30.35
CA PHE A 163 2.63 6.38 -29.94
C PHE A 163 1.14 6.38 -30.35
N ARG A 164 0.78 5.66 -31.41
CA ARG A 164 -0.60 5.44 -31.83
C ARG A 164 -1.39 4.68 -30.77
N LEU A 165 -0.77 3.73 -30.06
CA LEU A 165 -1.41 3.01 -28.96
C LEU A 165 -1.69 3.94 -27.76
N VAL A 166 -0.77 4.86 -27.46
CA VAL A 166 -0.97 5.91 -26.46
C VAL A 166 -2.21 6.76 -26.81
N CYS A 167 -2.25 7.25 -28.05
CA CYS A 167 -3.35 8.08 -28.55
C CYS A 167 -4.68 7.33 -28.65
N ALA A 168 -4.66 6.07 -29.10
CA ALA A 168 -5.83 5.20 -29.19
C ALA A 168 -6.40 4.91 -27.81
N THR A 169 -5.55 4.65 -26.82
CA THR A 169 -5.97 4.44 -25.42
C THR A 169 -6.65 5.69 -24.86
N GLY A 170 -6.05 6.87 -25.05
CA GLY A 170 -6.68 8.13 -24.66
C GLY A 170 -8.03 8.35 -25.35
N ALA A 171 -8.13 8.07 -26.65
CA ALA A 171 -9.38 8.20 -27.40
C ALA A 171 -10.47 7.22 -26.91
N VAL A 172 -10.13 5.96 -26.68
CA VAL A 172 -11.03 4.94 -26.14
C VAL A 172 -11.56 5.36 -24.77
N LEU A 173 -10.69 5.84 -23.88
CA LEU A 173 -11.11 6.32 -22.55
C LEU A 173 -12.13 7.46 -22.65
N PHE A 174 -11.95 8.41 -23.57
CA PHE A 174 -12.92 9.48 -23.80
C PHE A 174 -14.22 9.00 -24.45
N VAL A 175 -14.18 7.98 -25.32
CA VAL A 175 -15.40 7.34 -25.86
C VAL A 175 -16.18 6.61 -24.77
N LEU A 176 -15.49 5.86 -23.92
CA LEU A 176 -16.10 5.19 -22.76
C LEU A 176 -16.71 6.22 -21.79
N CYS A 177 -16.01 7.32 -21.55
CA CYS A 177 -16.51 8.41 -20.74
C CYS A 177 -17.77 9.06 -21.36
N ALA A 178 -17.79 9.24 -22.69
CA ALA A 178 -18.96 9.73 -23.42
C ALA A 178 -20.15 8.77 -23.29
N ALA A 179 -19.93 7.45 -23.42
CA ALA A 179 -20.95 6.43 -23.25
C ALA A 179 -21.49 6.40 -21.81
N PHE A 180 -20.61 6.44 -20.82
CA PHE A 180 -20.94 6.50 -19.40
C PHE A 180 -21.84 7.71 -19.09
N ASN A 181 -21.49 8.90 -19.60
CA ASN A 181 -22.31 10.11 -19.45
C ASN A 181 -23.61 10.03 -20.25
N ALA A 182 -23.60 9.44 -21.44
CA ALA A 182 -24.80 9.29 -22.26
C ALA A 182 -25.83 8.37 -21.58
N TRP A 183 -25.40 7.32 -20.88
CA TRP A 183 -26.29 6.37 -20.22
C TRP A 183 -26.74 6.81 -18.83
N LEU A 184 -25.82 7.30 -17.99
CA LEU A 184 -26.10 7.52 -16.57
C LEU A 184 -26.47 8.96 -16.22
N LEU A 185 -26.02 9.96 -17.01
CA LEU A 185 -26.33 11.36 -16.70
C LEU A 185 -27.79 11.68 -17.08
N PRO A 186 -28.64 12.11 -16.14
CA PRO A 186 -30.00 12.53 -16.47
C PRO A 186 -30.00 13.88 -17.19
N ALA A 187 -31.03 14.14 -18.01
CA ALA A 187 -31.18 15.41 -18.73
C ALA A 187 -31.57 16.56 -17.78
N TRP A 188 -30.61 17.06 -17.00
CA TRP A 188 -30.84 18.16 -16.07
C TRP A 188 -30.73 19.53 -16.74
N LYS A 189 -31.72 20.39 -16.48
CA LYS A 189 -31.62 21.83 -16.70
C LYS A 189 -30.83 22.46 -15.55
N LEU A 190 -29.81 23.26 -15.89
CA LEU A 190 -28.81 23.77 -14.94
C LEU A 190 -29.24 25.04 -14.20
N SER A 191 -30.19 25.85 -14.72
CA SER A 191 -30.60 27.10 -14.08
C SER A 191 -32.12 27.33 -14.03
N THR A 192 -32.60 27.95 -12.93
CA THR A 192 -33.96 28.47 -12.71
C THR A 192 -34.06 30.00 -12.75
N VAL A 193 -32.94 30.74 -12.81
CA VAL A 193 -32.92 32.22 -12.88
C VAL A 193 -31.88 32.68 -13.91
N ARG A 194 -32.30 33.52 -14.87
CA ARG A 194 -31.45 34.03 -15.95
C ARG A 194 -30.87 35.40 -15.59
N THR A 195 -29.55 35.50 -15.46
CA THR A 195 -28.83 36.77 -15.56
C THR A 195 -28.10 36.83 -16.91
N PRO A 196 -28.19 37.93 -17.69
CA PRO A 196 -27.48 38.04 -18.95
C PRO A 196 -25.95 38.03 -18.74
N VAL A 197 -25.24 37.11 -19.42
CA VAL A 197 -23.77 36.98 -19.35
C VAL A 197 -23.04 38.30 -19.65
N ARG A 198 -23.61 39.09 -20.58
CA ARG A 198 -23.08 40.41 -20.94
C ARG A 198 -23.02 41.36 -19.74
N GLU A 199 -24.04 41.37 -18.88
CA GLU A 199 -24.13 42.26 -17.73
C GLU A 199 -23.12 41.87 -16.64
N GLY A 200 -23.01 40.57 -16.34
CA GLY A 200 -21.99 40.05 -15.42
C GLY A 200 -20.56 40.30 -15.92
N MET A 201 -20.30 40.09 -17.21
CA MET A 201 -18.98 40.34 -17.80
C MET A 201 -18.60 41.83 -17.81
N THR A 202 -19.55 42.71 -18.11
CA THR A 202 -19.31 44.16 -18.06
C THR A 202 -18.94 44.62 -16.65
N ARG A 203 -19.52 43.99 -15.62
CA ARG A 203 -19.19 44.26 -14.22
C ARG A 203 -17.78 43.81 -13.87
N VAL A 204 -17.40 42.60 -14.26
CA VAL A 204 -16.03 42.08 -14.04
C VAL A 204 -14.99 42.96 -14.71
N MET A 205 -15.19 43.33 -15.98
CA MET A 205 -14.24 44.16 -16.73
C MET A 205 -14.07 45.58 -16.13
N ARG A 206 -15.08 46.07 -15.39
CA ARG A 206 -15.00 47.36 -14.67
C ARG A 206 -14.32 47.25 -13.31
N ASP A 207 -14.23 46.06 -12.75
CA ASP A 207 -13.50 45.78 -11.52
C ASP A 207 -11.99 45.70 -11.79
N LYS A 208 -11.35 46.86 -11.85
CA LYS A 208 -9.92 46.99 -12.15
C LYS A 208 -9.05 46.15 -11.21
N ARG A 209 -9.47 45.95 -9.95
CA ARG A 209 -8.68 45.17 -8.98
C ARG A 209 -8.69 43.70 -9.33
N PHE A 210 -9.87 43.15 -9.61
CA PHE A 210 -9.99 41.75 -10.01
C PHE A 210 -9.32 41.49 -11.36
N VAL A 211 -9.48 42.39 -12.34
CA VAL A 211 -8.84 42.25 -13.66
C VAL A 211 -7.31 42.30 -13.54
N THR A 212 -6.75 43.26 -12.79
CA THR A 212 -5.30 43.33 -12.58
C THR A 212 -4.79 42.08 -11.88
N TYR A 213 -5.50 41.57 -10.85
CA TYR A 213 -5.13 40.32 -10.19
C TYR A 213 -5.08 39.13 -11.17
N VAL A 214 -6.11 38.98 -12.02
CA VAL A 214 -6.18 37.88 -13.01
C VAL A 214 -5.09 37.99 -14.06
N LEU A 215 -4.76 39.20 -14.52
CA LEU A 215 -3.70 39.43 -15.49
C LEU A 215 -2.31 39.22 -14.89
N THR A 216 -2.08 39.65 -13.64
CA THR A 216 -0.82 39.38 -12.92
C THR A 216 -0.59 37.88 -12.75
N LEU A 217 -1.64 37.10 -12.46
CA LEU A 217 -1.53 35.63 -12.37
C LEU A 217 -1.11 34.95 -13.68
N ALA A 218 -1.16 35.62 -14.83
CA ALA A 218 -0.64 35.06 -16.08
C ALA A 218 0.82 34.63 -15.93
N GLY A 219 1.65 35.40 -15.22
CA GLY A 219 3.05 35.03 -14.97
C GLY A 219 3.20 33.77 -14.11
N TYR A 220 2.36 33.60 -13.08
CA TYR A 220 2.33 32.34 -12.30
C TYR A 220 2.02 31.14 -13.21
N TYR A 221 1.03 31.26 -14.09
CA TYR A 221 0.67 30.18 -15.01
C TYR A 221 1.74 29.92 -16.07
N MET A 222 2.52 30.94 -16.48
CA MET A 222 3.67 30.74 -17.36
C MET A 222 4.74 29.83 -16.75
N LEU A 223 4.95 29.90 -15.43
CA LEU A 223 5.83 28.96 -14.73
C LEU A 223 5.18 27.58 -14.59
N ALA A 224 3.92 27.55 -14.14
CA ALA A 224 3.21 26.30 -13.84
C ALA A 224 3.13 25.33 -15.05
N VAL A 225 2.92 25.87 -16.27
CA VAL A 225 2.80 25.03 -17.47
C VAL A 225 4.11 24.35 -17.90
N GLN A 226 5.26 24.74 -17.36
CA GLN A 226 6.55 24.17 -17.76
C GLN A 226 6.76 22.73 -17.29
N VAL A 227 6.00 22.30 -16.28
CA VAL A 227 5.90 20.88 -15.86
C VAL A 227 5.43 19.99 -17.01
N MET A 228 4.71 20.54 -17.99
CA MET A 228 4.16 19.80 -19.13
C MET A 228 4.96 19.99 -20.42
N LEU A 229 5.96 20.88 -20.44
CA LEU A 229 6.74 21.19 -21.64
C LEU A 229 8.24 20.96 -21.42
N MET A 230 8.92 21.87 -20.72
CA MET A 230 10.39 21.86 -20.66
C MET A 230 10.97 20.96 -19.57
N LEU A 231 10.31 20.81 -18.43
CA LEU A 231 10.83 19.95 -17.34
C LEU A 231 10.92 18.47 -17.75
N PRO A 232 9.93 17.86 -18.44
CA PRO A 232 10.06 16.52 -19.00
C PRO A 232 11.24 16.38 -19.97
N ILE A 233 11.45 17.38 -20.84
CA ILE A 233 12.56 17.39 -21.80
C ILE A 233 13.89 17.42 -21.03
N MET A 234 14.02 18.29 -20.03
CA MET A 234 15.24 18.38 -19.21
C MET A 234 15.53 17.09 -18.44
N VAL A 235 14.50 16.43 -17.90
CA VAL A 235 14.67 15.14 -17.22
C VAL A 235 15.13 14.07 -18.20
N ASN A 236 14.59 14.04 -19.42
CA ASN A 236 15.02 13.12 -20.47
C ASN A 236 16.47 13.40 -20.90
N ASP A 237 16.81 14.66 -21.15
CA ASP A 237 18.15 15.11 -21.58
C ASP A 237 19.22 14.74 -20.53
N VAL A 238 18.92 14.86 -19.23
CA VAL A 238 19.86 14.52 -18.14
C VAL A 238 19.89 13.01 -17.84
N ALA A 239 18.78 12.29 -17.98
CA ALA A 239 18.72 10.86 -17.70
C ALA A 239 19.23 9.97 -18.84
N GLY A 240 19.14 10.44 -20.08
CA GLY A 240 19.34 9.63 -21.29
C GLY A 240 18.24 8.58 -21.53
N ALA A 241 17.12 8.63 -20.80
CA ALA A 241 16.02 7.67 -20.92
C ALA A 241 14.64 8.30 -20.63
N PRO A 242 13.63 8.12 -21.51
CA PRO A 242 12.28 8.64 -21.31
C PRO A 242 11.60 8.11 -20.04
N SER A 243 12.02 6.94 -19.57
CA SER A 243 11.51 6.34 -18.33
C SER A 243 11.84 7.14 -17.07
N ALA A 244 12.78 8.09 -17.11
CA ALA A 244 13.07 8.94 -15.95
C ALA A 244 11.97 9.98 -15.69
N VAL A 245 11.24 10.39 -16.72
CA VAL A 245 10.14 11.37 -16.61
C VAL A 245 9.03 10.87 -15.69
N LYS A 246 8.82 9.55 -15.60
CA LYS A 246 7.83 8.97 -14.68
C LYS A 246 8.10 9.33 -13.21
N TRP A 247 9.37 9.46 -12.83
CA TRP A 247 9.77 9.81 -11.47
C TRP A 247 9.47 11.27 -11.14
N MET A 248 9.53 12.17 -12.13
CA MET A 248 9.10 13.56 -11.96
C MET A 248 7.63 13.66 -11.54
N TYR A 249 6.74 12.93 -12.21
CA TYR A 249 5.31 12.89 -11.86
C TYR A 249 5.05 12.09 -10.58
N ALA A 250 5.83 11.04 -10.29
CA ALA A 250 5.74 10.32 -9.02
C ALA A 250 6.10 11.21 -7.82
N ILE A 251 7.12 12.07 -7.97
CA ILE A 251 7.49 13.08 -6.97
C ILE A 251 6.34 14.05 -6.74
N GLU A 252 5.71 14.56 -7.80
CA GLU A 252 4.54 15.44 -7.70
C GLU A 252 3.42 14.79 -6.89
N ALA A 253 3.01 13.57 -7.24
CA ALA A 253 1.93 12.90 -6.51
C ALA A 253 2.32 12.56 -5.08
N CYS A 254 3.56 12.15 -4.82
CA CYS A 254 4.02 11.91 -3.46
C CYS A 254 3.94 13.18 -2.61
N LEU A 255 4.47 14.31 -3.11
CA LEU A 255 4.42 15.59 -2.42
C LEU A 255 2.98 16.08 -2.25
N SER A 256 2.13 15.95 -3.27
CA SER A 256 0.73 16.35 -3.19
C SER A 256 -0.08 15.48 -2.24
N LEU A 257 0.06 14.15 -2.26
CA LEU A 257 -0.68 13.26 -1.37
C LEU A 257 -0.22 13.36 0.09
N THR A 258 1.05 13.67 0.34
CA THR A 258 1.62 13.72 1.71
C THR A 258 1.64 15.13 2.29
N LEU A 259 2.04 16.15 1.53
CA LEU A 259 2.31 17.49 2.03
C LEU A 259 1.22 18.51 1.72
N LEU A 260 0.38 18.32 0.70
CA LEU A 260 -0.67 19.29 0.33
C LEU A 260 -1.55 19.66 1.52
N TYR A 261 -2.12 18.66 2.20
CA TYR A 261 -3.01 18.91 3.34
C TYR A 261 -2.28 19.49 4.58
N PRO A 262 -1.15 18.91 5.06
CA PRO A 262 -0.40 19.48 6.18
C PRO A 262 0.11 20.90 5.94
N ILE A 263 0.71 21.17 4.76
CA ILE A 263 1.24 22.48 4.41
C ILE A 263 0.11 23.49 4.24
N ALA A 264 -1.00 23.13 3.58
CA ALA A 264 -2.14 24.01 3.45
C ALA A 264 -2.70 24.42 4.83
N ARG A 265 -2.94 23.46 5.73
CA ARG A 265 -3.49 23.73 7.06
C ARG A 265 -2.53 24.51 7.96
N TRP A 266 -1.23 24.18 7.92
CA TRP A 266 -0.21 24.90 8.67
C TRP A 266 -0.08 26.34 8.16
N SER A 267 -0.03 26.54 6.84
CA SER A 267 0.10 27.87 6.25
C SER A 267 -1.16 28.73 6.48
N GLU A 268 -2.36 28.14 6.44
CA GLU A 268 -3.62 28.82 6.80
C GLU A 268 -3.64 29.36 8.22
N LYS A 269 -3.03 28.64 9.17
CA LYS A 269 -3.01 29.05 10.58
C LYS A 269 -2.07 30.21 10.86
N HIS A 270 -1.02 30.39 10.06
CA HIS A 270 0.08 31.31 10.37
C HIS A 270 0.23 32.46 9.37
N PHE A 271 -0.28 32.35 8.15
CA PHE A 271 -0.06 33.34 7.08
C PHE A 271 -1.37 33.71 6.36
N ARG A 272 -1.46 34.97 5.92
CA ARG A 272 -2.58 35.44 5.08
C ARG A 272 -2.49 34.84 3.67
N LEU A 273 -3.62 34.81 2.96
CA LEU A 273 -3.74 34.21 1.62
C LEU A 273 -2.74 34.81 0.62
N GLU A 274 -2.56 36.12 0.65
CA GLU A 274 -1.68 36.85 -0.27
C GLU A 274 -0.22 36.48 -0.05
N HIS A 275 0.23 36.42 1.21
CA HIS A 275 1.60 36.04 1.57
C HIS A 275 1.90 34.58 1.21
N ARG A 276 0.92 33.70 1.31
CA ARG A 276 1.07 32.29 0.89
C ARG A 276 1.25 32.19 -0.61
N LEU A 277 0.42 32.86 -1.40
CA LEU A 277 0.54 32.92 -2.85
C LEU A 277 1.93 33.46 -3.26
N MET A 278 2.35 34.57 -2.65
CA MET A 278 3.64 35.19 -2.92
C MET A 278 4.82 34.29 -2.53
N ALA A 279 4.78 33.66 -1.35
CA ALA A 279 5.83 32.75 -0.90
C ALA A 279 5.97 31.54 -1.82
N GLY A 280 4.84 30.92 -2.21
CA GLY A 280 4.84 29.79 -3.14
C GLY A 280 5.40 30.18 -4.51
N LEU A 281 4.98 31.32 -5.05
CA LEU A 281 5.49 31.86 -6.32
C LEU A 281 7.00 32.16 -6.27
N LEU A 282 7.49 32.71 -5.16
CA LEU A 282 8.92 32.98 -4.97
C LEU A 282 9.72 31.67 -4.99
N ILE A 283 9.27 30.64 -4.27
CA ILE A 283 9.90 29.32 -4.25
C ILE A 283 9.92 28.71 -5.66
N MET A 284 8.80 28.75 -6.39
CA MET A 284 8.73 28.29 -7.78
C MET A 284 9.76 29.03 -8.65
N SER A 285 9.81 30.35 -8.56
CA SER A 285 10.71 31.19 -9.35
C SER A 285 12.18 30.89 -9.09
N LEU A 286 12.57 30.78 -7.81
CA LEU A 286 13.94 30.46 -7.40
C LEU A 286 14.34 29.04 -7.79
N SER A 287 13.40 28.09 -7.77
CA SER A 287 13.67 26.70 -8.16
C SER A 287 13.93 26.54 -9.67
N MET A 288 13.32 27.39 -10.52
CA MET A 288 13.51 27.30 -11.97
C MET A 288 14.86 27.82 -12.43
N MET A 289 15.39 28.90 -11.84
CA MET A 289 16.63 29.55 -12.30
C MET A 289 17.84 28.62 -12.47
N PRO A 290 18.17 27.74 -11.50
CA PRO A 290 19.35 26.88 -11.62
C PRO A 290 19.13 25.62 -12.48
N VAL A 291 17.93 25.38 -13.01
CA VAL A 291 17.61 24.12 -13.72
C VAL A 291 18.54 23.87 -14.90
N GLY A 292 18.82 24.88 -15.72
CA GLY A 292 19.70 24.73 -16.88
C GLY A 292 21.19 24.53 -16.56
N MET A 293 21.59 24.66 -15.29
CA MET A 293 22.98 24.49 -14.84
C MET A 293 23.23 23.09 -14.22
N VAL A 294 22.21 22.24 -14.18
CA VAL A 294 22.27 20.93 -13.52
C VAL A 294 22.93 19.88 -14.42
N SER A 295 23.83 19.08 -13.83
CA SER A 295 24.52 17.98 -14.51
C SER A 295 24.08 16.57 -14.09
N GLY A 296 23.18 16.42 -13.11
CA GLY A 296 22.75 15.12 -12.61
C GLY A 296 21.30 15.07 -12.13
N LEU A 297 20.68 13.90 -12.22
CA LEU A 297 19.25 13.69 -11.93
C LEU A 297 18.85 14.08 -10.50
N GLN A 298 19.71 13.83 -9.51
CA GLN A 298 19.43 14.16 -8.12
C GLN A 298 19.25 15.68 -7.90
N GLN A 299 20.12 16.49 -8.51
CA GLN A 299 20.03 17.95 -8.44
C GLN A 299 18.74 18.43 -9.13
N LEU A 300 18.43 17.86 -10.31
CA LEU A 300 17.25 18.22 -11.08
C LEU A 300 15.96 17.88 -10.32
N PHE A 301 15.86 16.67 -9.76
CA PHE A 301 14.70 16.27 -8.96
C PHE A 301 14.58 17.06 -7.65
N THR A 302 15.69 17.52 -7.08
CA THR A 302 15.63 18.43 -5.92
C THR A 302 14.98 19.76 -6.28
N LEU A 303 15.34 20.35 -7.42
CA LEU A 303 14.73 21.59 -7.92
C LEU A 303 13.25 21.39 -8.27
N ILE A 304 12.91 20.26 -8.89
CA ILE A 304 11.52 19.87 -9.18
C ILE A 304 10.71 19.69 -7.87
N CYS A 305 11.29 19.09 -6.83
CA CYS A 305 10.65 19.00 -5.52
C CYS A 305 10.36 20.39 -4.95
N LEU A 306 11.32 21.32 -5.01
CA LEU A 306 11.13 22.70 -4.55
C LEU A 306 10.04 23.41 -5.35
N PHE A 307 10.02 23.23 -6.68
CA PHE A 307 8.99 23.78 -7.54
C PHE A 307 7.59 23.31 -7.11
N TYR A 308 7.41 22.00 -6.89
CA TYR A 308 6.12 21.45 -6.45
C TYR A 308 5.73 21.89 -5.03
N ILE A 309 6.68 22.01 -4.09
CA ILE A 309 6.41 22.59 -2.76
C ILE A 309 5.89 24.03 -2.91
N GLY A 310 6.51 24.82 -3.78
CA GLY A 310 6.04 26.17 -4.11
C GLY A 310 4.62 26.18 -4.67
N SER A 311 4.30 25.26 -5.59
CA SER A 311 2.94 25.12 -6.15
C SER A 311 1.91 24.73 -5.10
N ILE A 312 2.23 23.77 -4.23
CA ILE A 312 1.39 23.31 -3.11
C ILE A 312 1.03 24.46 -2.15
N ILE A 313 1.95 25.40 -1.93
CA ILE A 313 1.71 26.59 -1.09
C ILE A 313 0.83 27.60 -1.83
N ALA A 314 1.10 27.83 -3.13
CA ALA A 314 0.45 28.87 -3.92
C ALA A 314 -0.97 28.52 -4.39
N GLU A 315 -1.22 27.28 -4.82
CA GLU A 315 -2.48 26.88 -5.47
C GLU A 315 -3.74 27.05 -4.60
N PRO A 316 -3.78 26.54 -3.34
CA PRO A 316 -4.97 26.71 -2.50
C PRO A 316 -5.22 28.18 -2.15
N ALA A 317 -4.13 28.94 -1.95
CA ALA A 317 -4.20 30.36 -1.66
C ALA A 317 -4.75 31.16 -2.85
N ARG A 318 -4.30 30.83 -4.08
CA ARG A 318 -4.78 31.42 -5.33
C ARG A 318 -6.27 31.19 -5.54
N GLU A 319 -6.74 29.95 -5.41
CA GLU A 319 -8.16 29.62 -5.57
C GLU A 319 -9.04 30.34 -4.55
N THR A 320 -8.61 30.37 -3.28
CA THR A 320 -9.34 31.06 -2.21
C THR A 320 -9.40 32.57 -2.41
N LEU A 321 -8.28 33.18 -2.83
CA LEU A 321 -8.20 34.62 -3.09
C LEU A 321 -9.03 35.04 -4.31
N SER A 322 -9.04 34.23 -5.38
CA SER A 322 -9.93 34.48 -6.52
C SER A 322 -11.40 34.47 -6.12
N ALA A 323 -11.79 33.51 -5.27
CA ALA A 323 -13.17 33.37 -4.79
C ALA A 323 -13.58 34.47 -3.79
N SER A 324 -12.64 35.04 -3.02
CA SER A 324 -12.91 36.13 -2.07
C SER A 324 -13.02 37.50 -2.74
N LEU A 325 -12.31 37.72 -3.86
CA LEU A 325 -12.40 38.96 -4.65
C LEU A 325 -13.65 39.01 -5.54
N ALA A 326 -14.37 37.90 -5.71
CA ALA A 326 -15.53 37.82 -6.59
C ALA A 326 -16.78 38.49 -5.98
N ASP A 327 -17.41 39.39 -6.73
CA ASP A 327 -18.69 40.00 -6.34
C ASP A 327 -19.80 38.94 -6.24
N ALA A 328 -20.47 38.88 -5.08
CA ALA A 328 -21.56 37.95 -4.81
C ALA A 328 -22.70 38.00 -5.85
N ARG A 329 -22.93 39.17 -6.48
CA ARG A 329 -24.00 39.36 -7.49
C ARG A 329 -23.62 38.87 -8.89
N ALA A 330 -22.33 38.66 -9.17
CA ALA A 330 -21.83 38.23 -10.48
C ALA A 330 -20.81 37.09 -10.38
N ARG A 331 -20.89 36.28 -9.31
CA ARG A 331 -19.88 35.28 -8.95
C ARG A 331 -19.52 34.33 -10.09
N GLY A 332 -20.48 33.88 -10.88
CA GLY A 332 -20.23 33.01 -12.04
C GLY A 332 -19.39 33.67 -13.14
N SER A 333 -19.62 34.96 -13.43
CA SER A 333 -18.83 35.72 -14.40
C SER A 333 -17.41 36.01 -13.91
N TYR A 334 -17.24 36.31 -12.61
CA TYR A 334 -15.92 36.46 -11.99
C TYR A 334 -15.12 35.15 -12.05
N MET A 335 -15.73 34.01 -11.73
CA MET A 335 -15.06 32.70 -11.81
C MET A 335 -14.73 32.30 -13.24
N GLY A 336 -15.62 32.58 -14.21
CA GLY A 336 -15.31 32.39 -15.62
C GLY A 336 -14.12 33.25 -16.08
N PHE A 337 -14.12 34.54 -15.73
CA PHE A 337 -13.06 35.47 -16.10
C PHE A 337 -11.72 35.15 -15.42
N SER A 338 -11.73 34.60 -14.19
CA SER A 338 -10.51 34.20 -13.49
C SER A 338 -9.65 33.19 -14.27
N ARG A 339 -10.29 32.35 -15.10
CA ARG A 339 -9.62 31.38 -15.97
C ARG A 339 -8.88 32.03 -17.14
N LEU A 340 -9.16 33.29 -17.45
CA LEU A 340 -8.48 34.04 -18.51
C LEU A 340 -6.99 34.22 -18.21
N GLY A 341 -6.62 34.34 -16.93
CA GLY A 341 -5.21 34.38 -16.51
C GLY A 341 -4.46 33.10 -16.90
N LEU A 342 -5.10 31.93 -16.74
CA LEU A 342 -4.55 30.64 -17.17
C LEU A 342 -4.55 30.50 -18.69
N ALA A 343 -5.56 31.01 -19.38
CA ALA A 343 -5.63 30.98 -20.84
C ALA A 343 -4.49 31.78 -21.49
N ILE A 344 -4.28 33.02 -21.03
CA ILE A 344 -3.24 33.92 -21.54
C ILE A 344 -1.86 33.46 -21.07
N GLY A 345 -1.69 33.28 -19.76
CA GLY A 345 -0.41 32.88 -19.16
C GLY A 345 0.05 31.50 -19.63
N GLY A 346 -0.86 30.53 -19.70
CA GLY A 346 -0.53 29.21 -20.22
C GLY A 346 -0.18 29.22 -21.72
N ALA A 347 -0.90 29.98 -22.55
CA ALA A 347 -0.59 30.07 -23.98
C ALA A 347 0.77 30.74 -24.23
N ILE A 348 1.04 31.88 -23.58
CA ILE A 348 2.34 32.55 -23.67
C ILE A 348 3.44 31.66 -23.07
N GLY A 349 3.16 30.95 -21.98
CA GLY A 349 4.09 30.02 -21.35
C GLY A 349 4.49 28.85 -22.22
N TYR A 350 3.55 28.22 -22.93
CA TYR A 350 3.86 27.11 -23.85
C TYR A 350 4.57 27.60 -25.13
N ILE A 351 4.05 28.64 -25.77
CA ILE A 351 4.63 29.17 -27.03
C ILE A 351 6.00 29.79 -26.74
N GLY A 352 6.05 30.69 -25.76
CA GLY A 352 7.25 31.39 -25.35
C GLY A 352 8.27 30.46 -24.70
N GLY A 353 7.83 29.52 -23.86
CA GLY A 353 8.72 28.51 -23.26
C GLY A 353 9.39 27.63 -24.31
N GLY A 354 8.62 27.10 -25.27
CA GLY A 354 9.17 26.32 -26.38
C GLY A 354 10.14 27.12 -27.24
N TRP A 355 9.79 28.37 -27.58
CA TRP A 355 10.68 29.26 -28.33
C TRP A 355 11.97 29.60 -27.57
N LEU A 356 11.87 29.92 -26.27
CA LEU A 356 13.03 30.18 -25.42
C LEU A 356 13.92 28.95 -25.33
N PHE A 357 13.34 27.76 -25.14
CA PHE A 357 14.07 26.50 -25.06
C PHE A 357 14.88 26.22 -26.34
N ASP A 358 14.25 26.37 -27.51
CA ASP A 358 14.92 26.23 -28.81
C ASP A 358 16.02 27.29 -28.99
N LEU A 359 15.75 28.54 -28.61
CA LEU A 359 16.72 29.64 -28.68
C LEU A 359 17.95 29.34 -27.80
N GLY A 360 17.75 28.89 -26.57
CA GLY A 360 18.82 28.51 -25.65
C GLY A 360 19.69 27.38 -26.19
N LYS A 361 19.07 26.34 -26.79
CA LYS A 361 19.81 25.26 -27.47
C LYS A 361 20.61 25.79 -28.67
N SER A 362 20.00 26.62 -29.51
CA SER A 362 20.67 27.18 -30.70
C SER A 362 21.78 28.18 -30.40
N ALA A 363 21.67 28.92 -29.29
CA ALA A 363 22.65 29.91 -28.84
C ALA A 363 23.73 29.32 -27.93
N HIS A 364 23.74 28.00 -27.69
CA HIS A 364 24.61 27.32 -26.72
C HIS A 364 24.51 27.88 -25.28
N GLN A 365 23.33 28.35 -24.89
CA GLN A 365 23.01 28.89 -23.57
C GLN A 365 21.77 28.19 -22.99
N PRO A 366 21.87 26.90 -22.58
CA PRO A 366 20.74 26.14 -22.07
C PRO A 366 20.16 26.69 -20.76
N GLU A 367 20.89 27.54 -20.03
CA GLU A 367 20.46 28.22 -18.81
C GLU A 367 19.52 29.42 -19.05
N LEU A 368 19.60 30.07 -20.22
CA LEU A 368 18.86 31.30 -20.52
C LEU A 368 17.33 31.17 -20.39
N PRO A 369 16.67 30.10 -20.89
CA PRO A 369 15.22 29.95 -20.82
C PRO A 369 14.72 29.90 -19.38
N TRP A 370 15.45 29.19 -18.53
CA TRP A 370 15.13 28.99 -17.12
C TRP A 370 15.35 30.26 -16.30
N MET A 371 16.42 31.01 -16.58
CA MET A 371 16.65 32.33 -15.99
C MET A 371 15.53 33.31 -16.35
N MET A 372 15.10 33.34 -17.61
CA MET A 372 14.02 34.24 -18.05
C MET A 372 12.69 33.92 -17.36
N LEU A 373 12.36 32.64 -17.17
CA LEU A 373 11.15 32.23 -16.44
C LEU A 373 11.23 32.56 -14.95
N GLY A 374 12.41 32.40 -14.33
CA GLY A 374 12.66 32.87 -12.97
C GLY A 374 12.44 34.38 -12.84
N ILE A 375 12.93 35.17 -13.80
CA ILE A 375 12.73 36.64 -13.83
C ILE A 375 11.24 36.99 -13.98
N ILE A 376 10.51 36.32 -14.87
CA ILE A 376 9.06 36.49 -15.02
C ILE A 376 8.34 36.20 -13.70
N GLY A 377 8.74 35.14 -13.01
CA GLY A 377 8.20 34.76 -11.71
C GLY A 377 8.47 35.81 -10.62
N ILE A 378 9.70 36.35 -10.55
CA ILE A 378 10.06 37.45 -9.64
C ILE A 378 9.27 38.72 -9.97
N PHE A 379 9.15 39.09 -11.25
CA PHE A 379 8.35 40.23 -11.66
C PHE A 379 6.89 40.06 -11.25
N THR A 380 6.34 38.86 -11.40
CA THR A 380 4.99 38.52 -10.96
C THR A 380 4.83 38.62 -9.45
N PHE A 381 5.83 38.18 -8.68
CA PHE A 381 5.88 38.34 -7.23
C PHE A 381 5.84 39.81 -6.82
N LEU A 382 6.67 40.66 -7.43
CA LEU A 382 6.70 42.12 -7.16
C LEU A 382 5.40 42.80 -7.59
N ALA A 383 4.81 42.37 -8.70
CA ALA A 383 3.53 42.87 -9.17
C ALA A 383 2.40 42.53 -8.17
N LEU A 384 2.39 41.33 -7.58
CA LEU A 384 1.42 40.93 -6.55
C LEU A 384 1.62 41.70 -5.22
N GLU A 385 2.87 41.99 -4.85
CA GLU A 385 3.21 42.81 -3.67
C GLU A 385 2.68 44.24 -3.79
N SER A 386 2.80 44.84 -4.98
CA SER A 386 2.44 46.24 -5.22
C SER A 386 0.92 46.53 -5.33
N MET A 387 0.05 45.52 -5.28
CA MET A 387 -1.40 45.67 -5.49
C MET A 387 -2.22 46.24 -4.29
N ASP A 388 -1.75 47.30 -3.61
CA ASP A 388 -2.54 48.10 -2.65
C ASP A 388 -3.06 47.38 -1.37
N ILE A 389 -2.44 46.27 -0.98
CA ILE A 389 -2.94 45.38 0.10
C ILE A 389 -2.84 45.98 1.52
N VAL A 390 -1.98 46.98 1.77
CA VAL A 390 -1.86 47.64 3.09
C VAL A 390 -2.82 48.83 3.23
N HIS A 391 -3.05 49.62 2.17
CA HIS A 391 -3.86 50.85 2.24
C HIS A 391 -5.39 50.63 2.08
N TYR A 392 -5.82 49.47 1.57
CA TYR A 392 -7.23 49.13 1.42
C TYR A 392 -7.85 48.55 2.71
N VAL A 393 -7.08 47.83 3.52
CA VAL A 393 -7.53 47.27 4.80
C VAL A 393 -7.87 48.38 5.81
N ASP A 394 -7.15 49.50 5.78
CA ASP A 394 -7.41 50.69 6.63
C ASP A 394 -8.66 51.51 6.22
N LYS A 395 -9.31 51.22 5.08
CA LYS A 395 -10.42 52.03 4.54
C LYS A 395 -11.76 51.30 4.40
N LEU A 396 -11.88 50.05 4.84
CA LEU A 396 -12.99 49.17 4.45
C LEU A 396 -14.20 49.08 5.39
N ASP A 397 -14.08 49.34 6.70
CA ASP A 397 -15.20 49.15 7.64
C ASP A 397 -16.07 50.41 7.79
N GLY A 398 -16.63 50.86 6.67
CA GLY A 398 -17.42 52.10 6.53
C GLY A 398 -18.68 52.27 7.38
N LYS A 399 -18.85 51.54 8.50
CA LYS A 399 -19.53 51.95 9.75
C LYS A 399 -19.31 50.86 10.83
N PRO A 400 -18.42 51.08 11.82
CA PRO A 400 -18.23 50.14 12.92
C PRO A 400 -19.49 50.06 13.78
N LEU A 401 -19.92 48.84 14.18
CA LEU A 401 -20.97 48.64 15.20
C LEU A 401 -20.44 48.89 16.62
N LEU A 402 -19.12 48.78 16.81
CA LEU A 402 -18.42 49.07 18.05
C LEU A 402 -17.71 50.42 17.87
N THR A 403 -18.42 51.52 18.13
CA THR A 403 -17.87 52.89 18.00
C THR A 403 -17.28 53.43 19.30
N GLY A 404 -17.63 52.82 20.43
CA GLY A 404 -17.19 53.24 21.75
C GLY A 404 -15.72 52.93 21.99
N LYS A 405 -14.99 53.89 22.60
CA LYS A 405 -13.62 53.67 23.08
C LYS A 405 -13.62 52.69 24.24
N ARG A 406 -12.58 51.85 24.33
CA ARG A 406 -12.33 51.02 25.51
C ARG A 406 -11.99 51.91 26.71
N SER A 407 -12.46 51.52 27.89
CA SER A 407 -12.22 52.17 29.15
C SER A 407 -11.01 51.53 29.84
N PRO A 408 -9.92 52.28 30.05
CA PRO A 408 -8.76 51.77 30.78
C PRO A 408 -9.12 51.24 32.17
N ALA A 409 -10.14 51.83 32.82
CA ALA A 409 -10.61 51.41 34.14
C ALA A 409 -11.31 50.03 34.11
N ILE A 410 -12.06 49.73 33.04
CA ILE A 410 -12.70 48.42 32.87
C ILE A 410 -11.67 47.37 32.45
N GLU A 411 -10.68 47.74 31.63
CA GLU A 411 -9.57 46.86 31.30
C GLU A 411 -8.74 46.49 32.54
N GLU A 412 -8.43 47.47 33.39
CA GLU A 412 -7.74 47.25 34.66
C GLU A 412 -8.57 46.38 35.61
N TRP A 413 -9.87 46.65 35.70
CA TRP A 413 -10.80 45.83 36.47
C TRP A 413 -10.83 44.38 35.97
N LEU A 414 -10.96 44.17 34.64
CA LEU A 414 -10.93 42.86 34.01
C LEU A 414 -9.62 42.12 34.28
N ARG A 415 -8.49 42.82 34.19
CA ARG A 415 -7.17 42.25 34.48
C ARG A 415 -7.06 41.80 35.93
N LYS A 416 -7.54 42.62 36.87
CA LYS A 416 -7.59 42.31 38.30
C LYS A 416 -8.48 41.10 38.58
N VAL A 417 -9.71 41.10 38.09
CA VAL A 417 -10.70 40.05 38.36
C VAL A 417 -10.35 38.74 37.68
N ASN A 418 -9.87 38.76 36.44
CA ASN A 418 -9.41 37.53 35.75
C ASN A 418 -8.23 36.86 36.48
N GLY A 419 -7.45 37.62 37.26
CA GLY A 419 -6.36 37.09 38.08
C GLY A 419 -6.80 36.12 39.18
N TYR A 420 -8.07 36.17 39.62
CA TYR A 420 -8.57 35.30 40.68
C TYR A 420 -9.96 34.68 40.44
N ALA A 421 -10.76 35.20 39.51
CA ALA A 421 -12.12 34.71 39.25
C ALA A 421 -12.17 33.22 38.88
N ASN A 422 -11.16 32.73 38.15
CA ASN A 422 -11.05 31.31 37.80
C ASN A 422 -10.90 30.39 39.02
N LYS A 423 -10.30 30.87 40.11
CA LYS A 423 -10.19 30.11 41.36
C LYS A 423 -11.57 29.90 42.01
N LEU A 424 -12.50 30.82 41.77
CA LEU A 424 -13.88 30.72 42.24
C LEU A 424 -14.76 29.91 41.25
N LEU A 425 -14.57 30.11 39.95
CA LEU A 425 -15.43 29.57 38.89
C LEU A 425 -15.09 28.12 38.50
N LEU A 426 -13.81 27.76 38.36
CA LEU A 426 -13.41 26.45 37.84
C LEU A 426 -13.87 25.26 38.71
N PRO A 427 -13.75 25.30 40.06
CA PRO A 427 -14.31 24.24 40.90
C PRO A 427 -15.82 24.09 40.78
N ARG A 428 -16.53 25.17 40.44
CA ARG A 428 -17.99 25.19 40.30
C ARG A 428 -18.43 24.77 38.91
N PHE A 429 -17.72 25.16 37.85
CA PHE A 429 -17.90 24.59 36.51
C PHE A 429 -17.80 23.06 36.58
N ALA A 430 -16.76 22.56 37.25
CA ALA A 430 -16.57 21.13 37.48
C ALA A 430 -17.67 20.46 38.31
N LYS A 431 -18.58 21.19 38.96
CA LYS A 431 -19.75 20.68 39.69
C LYS A 431 -21.09 20.98 39.01
N SER A 432 -21.13 21.90 38.05
CA SER A 432 -22.34 22.27 37.31
C SER A 432 -22.78 21.18 36.32
N ALA A 433 -24.09 21.12 36.05
CA ALA A 433 -24.70 20.21 35.09
C ALA A 433 -24.64 20.77 33.66
N PHE A 434 -23.43 21.12 33.20
CA PHE A 434 -23.22 21.43 31.79
C PHE A 434 -23.15 20.15 30.97
N ASP A 435 -23.68 20.17 29.74
CA ASP A 435 -23.69 18.99 28.85
C ASP A 435 -22.27 18.52 28.53
N GLU A 436 -21.30 19.44 28.54
CA GLU A 436 -19.86 19.17 28.40
C GLU A 436 -19.26 18.41 29.60
N PHE A 437 -19.97 18.37 30.74
CA PHE A 437 -19.63 17.58 31.93
C PHE A 437 -20.68 16.49 32.22
N SER A 438 -21.49 16.13 31.22
CA SER A 438 -22.53 15.08 31.32
C SER A 438 -21.95 13.72 31.68
N THR A 439 -20.67 13.48 31.37
CA THR A 439 -19.96 12.25 31.76
C THR A 439 -19.00 12.48 32.93
N PRO A 440 -18.88 11.52 33.87
CA PRO A 440 -17.91 11.59 34.96
C PRO A 440 -16.46 11.74 34.48
N ALA A 441 -16.12 11.18 33.32
CA ALA A 441 -14.79 11.26 32.72
C ALA A 441 -14.45 12.67 32.21
N ALA A 442 -15.36 13.34 31.50
CA ALA A 442 -15.15 14.72 31.05
C ALA A 442 -14.99 15.68 32.23
N ARG A 443 -15.77 15.46 33.29
CA ARG A 443 -15.67 16.19 34.56
C ARG A 443 -14.32 15.94 35.24
N LYS A 444 -13.88 14.69 35.33
CA LYS A 444 -12.57 14.33 35.93
C LYS A 444 -11.40 14.90 35.12
N TYR A 445 -11.40 14.78 33.80
CA TYR A 445 -10.36 15.39 32.95
C TYR A 445 -10.29 16.90 33.14
N PHE A 446 -11.44 17.57 33.18
CA PHE A 446 -11.50 19.01 33.43
C PHE A 446 -10.95 19.36 34.81
N VAL A 447 -11.31 18.61 35.86
CA VAL A 447 -10.78 18.77 37.22
C VAL A 447 -9.26 18.59 37.22
N ASP A 448 -8.76 17.45 36.78
CA ASP A 448 -7.32 17.12 36.81
C ASP A 448 -6.49 18.17 36.02
N LYS A 449 -6.97 18.57 34.82
CA LYS A 449 -6.30 19.57 33.99
C LYS A 449 -6.32 20.98 34.59
N LYS A 450 -7.41 21.36 35.26
CA LYS A 450 -7.58 22.71 35.78
C LYS A 450 -7.02 22.86 37.19
N GLU A 451 -7.06 21.83 38.03
CA GLU A 451 -6.36 21.77 39.32
C GLU A 451 -4.85 21.96 39.16
N ALA A 452 -4.25 21.36 38.11
CA ALA A 452 -2.84 21.55 37.77
C ALA A 452 -2.46 23.03 37.51
N SER A 453 -3.41 23.86 37.09
CA SER A 453 -3.19 25.28 36.76
C SER A 453 -3.72 26.26 37.82
N ALA A 454 -4.75 25.90 38.57
CA ALA A 454 -5.48 26.80 39.47
C ALA A 454 -5.28 26.46 40.95
N GLY A 455 -4.75 25.28 41.27
CA GLY A 455 -4.67 24.71 42.63
C GLY A 455 -5.80 23.70 42.90
N ASN A 456 -5.68 22.97 44.01
CA ASN A 456 -6.64 21.95 44.41
C ASN A 456 -8.06 22.54 44.59
N PHE A 457 -9.06 21.95 43.95
CA PHE A 457 -10.42 22.48 43.93
C PHE A 457 -11.12 22.37 45.27
N ALA A 458 -10.81 21.37 46.09
CA ALA A 458 -11.37 21.24 47.44
C ALA A 458 -10.88 22.40 48.33
N ASP A 459 -9.58 22.72 48.26
CA ASP A 459 -9.00 23.85 48.99
C ASP A 459 -9.57 25.19 48.51
N LEU A 460 -9.71 25.38 47.18
CA LEU A 460 -10.32 26.59 46.63
C LEU A 460 -11.80 26.75 47.00
N LEU A 461 -12.54 25.63 47.11
CA LEU A 461 -13.91 25.63 47.61
C LEU A 461 -13.96 26.01 49.09
N ALA A 462 -13.02 25.52 49.92
CA ALA A 462 -12.93 25.88 51.34
C ALA A 462 -12.61 27.37 51.55
N HIS A 463 -11.83 27.99 50.66
CA HIS A 463 -11.50 29.42 50.71
C HIS A 463 -12.49 30.32 49.94
N SER A 464 -13.66 29.78 49.55
CA SER A 464 -14.62 30.50 48.71
C SER A 464 -15.13 31.79 49.34
N ASP A 465 -15.33 31.84 50.66
CA ASP A 465 -15.90 33.02 51.33
C ASP A 465 -15.03 34.28 51.16
N GLY A 466 -13.70 34.11 51.22
CA GLY A 466 -12.76 35.21 50.97
C GLY A 466 -12.79 35.68 49.52
N LEU A 467 -12.85 34.76 48.56
CA LEU A 467 -12.93 35.07 47.13
C LEU A 467 -14.29 35.68 46.74
N ILE A 468 -15.37 35.24 47.38
CA ILE A 468 -16.73 35.78 47.20
C ILE A 468 -16.81 37.21 47.73
N LYS A 469 -16.18 37.49 48.87
CA LYS A 469 -16.09 38.87 49.39
C LYS A 469 -15.34 39.77 48.40
N ASN A 470 -14.19 39.33 47.91
CA ASN A 470 -13.38 40.09 46.95
C ASN A 470 -14.15 40.39 45.64
N ILE A 471 -14.81 39.39 45.05
CA ILE A 471 -15.57 39.61 43.81
C ILE A 471 -16.81 40.47 44.05
N SER A 472 -17.44 40.39 45.22
CA SER A 472 -18.59 41.23 45.56
C SER A 472 -18.19 42.70 45.69
N ASP A 473 -17.05 42.99 46.31
CA ASP A 473 -16.51 44.35 46.41
C ASP A 473 -16.07 44.88 45.03
N ASP A 474 -15.44 44.02 44.21
CA ASP A 474 -15.06 44.38 42.83
C ASP A 474 -16.29 44.58 41.92
N LEU A 475 -17.37 43.81 42.07
CA LEU A 475 -18.62 44.03 41.33
C LEU A 475 -19.30 45.36 41.72
N ARG A 476 -19.24 45.77 43.00
CA ARG A 476 -19.70 47.11 43.43
C ARG A 476 -18.83 48.23 42.85
N ALA A 477 -17.54 47.98 42.64
CA ALA A 477 -16.67 48.93 41.95
C ALA A 477 -16.99 49.00 40.45
N LEU A 478 -17.27 47.86 39.81
CA LEU A 478 -17.67 47.79 38.39
C LEU A 478 -19.00 48.49 38.12
N ASP A 479 -19.99 48.35 39.02
CA ASP A 479 -21.30 49.00 38.88
C ASP A 479 -21.18 50.52 38.72
N LYS A 480 -20.19 51.13 39.39
CA LYS A 480 -19.89 52.57 39.25
C LYS A 480 -19.21 52.93 37.92
N LEU A 481 -18.65 51.95 37.22
CA LEU A 481 -17.98 52.11 35.92
C LEU A 481 -18.94 51.84 34.74
N ILE A 482 -20.07 51.17 34.97
CA ILE A 482 -21.07 50.90 33.93
C ILE A 482 -21.93 52.15 33.72
N VAL A 483 -21.82 52.75 32.54
CA VAL A 483 -22.53 53.99 32.19
C VAL A 483 -23.97 53.71 31.72
N LYS A 484 -24.20 52.64 30.95
CA LYS A 484 -25.54 52.19 30.54
C LYS A 484 -25.66 50.66 30.60
N PRO A 485 -26.83 50.09 30.95
CA PRO A 485 -27.02 48.64 31.04
C PRO A 485 -26.79 47.86 29.73
N ASN A 486 -26.95 48.51 28.58
CA ASN A 486 -26.83 47.94 27.24
C ASN A 486 -25.57 48.43 26.47
N ALA A 487 -24.74 49.24 27.11
CA ALA A 487 -23.48 49.76 26.57
C ALA A 487 -22.62 50.23 27.75
N VAL A 488 -21.63 49.42 28.14
CA VAL A 488 -20.81 49.58 29.34
C VAL A 488 -20.18 50.99 29.40
N ASN A 489 -19.71 51.51 28.25
CA ASN A 489 -19.14 52.86 28.13
C ASN A 489 -20.12 53.91 27.56
N GLY A 490 -21.42 53.61 27.53
CA GLY A 490 -22.47 54.48 26.97
C GLY A 490 -22.71 54.32 25.46
N GLU A 491 -21.72 53.78 24.74
CA GLU A 491 -21.75 53.29 23.35
C GLU A 491 -21.15 51.88 23.28
N LEU A 492 -21.58 51.07 22.30
CA LEU A 492 -21.06 49.71 22.12
C LEU A 492 -19.57 49.75 21.79
N SER A 493 -18.79 48.99 22.55
CA SER A 493 -17.33 48.93 22.51
C SER A 493 -16.86 47.49 22.70
N GLU A 494 -15.56 47.25 22.58
CA GLU A 494 -15.02 45.91 22.88
C GLU A 494 -15.17 45.50 24.36
N ASP A 495 -15.31 46.47 25.27
CA ASP A 495 -15.50 46.18 26.70
C ASP A 495 -16.82 45.43 26.94
N ASP A 496 -17.86 45.72 26.14
CA ASP A 496 -19.15 45.03 26.19
C ASP A 496 -19.04 43.54 25.86
N ILE A 497 -18.14 43.19 24.94
CA ILE A 497 -17.89 41.81 24.51
C ILE A 497 -17.01 41.08 25.53
N GLN A 498 -16.05 41.77 26.14
CA GLN A 498 -15.10 41.15 27.07
C GLN A 498 -15.68 40.98 28.48
N LEU A 499 -16.56 41.88 28.91
CA LEU A 499 -17.16 41.86 30.25
C LEU A 499 -18.30 40.83 30.36
N PHE A 500 -19.08 40.66 29.30
CA PHE A 500 -20.29 39.83 29.29
C PHE A 500 -20.04 38.35 29.68
N PRO A 501 -19.06 37.62 29.10
CA PRO A 501 -18.82 36.23 29.46
C PRO A 501 -18.43 36.04 30.93
N LEU A 502 -17.67 36.98 31.48
CA LEU A 502 -17.23 36.93 32.87
C LEU A 502 -18.42 37.14 33.82
N LEU A 503 -19.23 38.19 33.62
CA LEU A 503 -20.42 38.45 34.43
C LEU A 503 -21.44 37.31 34.34
N ARG A 504 -21.63 36.74 33.14
CA ARG A 504 -22.49 35.58 32.93
C ARG A 504 -22.01 34.38 33.73
N ASN A 505 -20.72 34.10 33.73
CA ASN A 505 -20.17 32.97 34.46
C ASN A 505 -20.27 33.14 35.99
N LEU A 506 -20.16 34.37 36.49
CA LEU A 506 -20.34 34.68 37.93
C LEU A 506 -21.78 34.41 38.42
N THR A 507 -22.77 34.24 37.54
CA THR A 507 -24.14 33.87 37.95
C THR A 507 -24.24 32.45 38.55
N LEU A 508 -23.24 31.59 38.34
CA LEU A 508 -23.24 30.21 38.85
C LEU A 508 -23.17 30.06 40.37
N PHE A 509 -22.85 31.12 41.14
CA PHE A 509 -22.80 31.02 42.60
C PHE A 509 -23.82 31.90 43.32
N PHE A 510 -24.40 32.91 42.66
CA PHE A 510 -25.45 33.74 43.26
C PHE A 510 -26.83 33.07 43.30
N LEU A 511 -27.01 31.90 42.65
CA LEU A 511 -28.30 31.19 42.53
C LEU A 511 -28.38 29.84 43.25
N LEU A 512 -27.35 29.41 43.98
CA LEU A 512 -27.27 28.08 44.62
C LEU A 512 -27.36 28.12 46.15
N ALA A 513 -28.30 28.92 46.68
CA ALA A 513 -28.66 28.93 48.09
C ALA A 513 -30.04 28.29 48.33
N SER A 514 -30.32 27.10 47.77
CA SER A 514 -31.43 26.25 48.21
C SER A 514 -31.49 24.91 47.46
N LEU A 515 -31.76 23.85 48.23
CA LEU A 515 -32.15 22.47 47.87
C LEU A 515 -31.06 21.40 47.70
N SER A 516 -30.91 20.68 48.82
CA SER A 516 -30.58 19.27 49.01
C SER A 516 -31.61 18.30 48.39
N LEU A 517 -31.17 17.21 47.72
CA LEU A 517 -31.79 15.85 47.71
C LEU A 517 -31.07 14.86 46.74
N VAL A 518 -30.10 14.11 47.28
CA VAL A 518 -29.98 12.63 47.33
C VAL A 518 -30.36 11.73 46.12
N THR A 519 -29.30 11.22 45.45
CA THR A 519 -28.92 9.79 45.15
C THR A 519 -29.41 8.94 43.95
N HIS A 520 -28.43 8.09 43.52
CA HIS A 520 -28.40 6.77 42.84
C HIS A 520 -28.43 6.69 41.30
N ALA A 521 -27.33 6.22 40.70
CA ALA A 521 -27.19 4.90 40.04
C ALA A 521 -25.81 4.73 39.37
N ALA A 522 -25.46 3.48 39.08
CA ALA A 522 -24.13 2.93 38.85
C ALA A 522 -23.62 2.94 37.39
N LEU A 523 -22.38 2.43 37.24
CA LEU A 523 -21.75 1.75 36.08
C LEU A 523 -20.74 2.51 35.19
N CYS A 524 -19.53 1.94 35.20
CA CYS A 524 -18.55 1.72 34.12
C CYS A 524 -17.95 2.88 33.31
N GLN A 525 -16.62 2.99 33.48
CA GLN A 525 -15.57 2.91 32.45
C GLN A 525 -15.53 3.92 31.29
N ASP A 526 -14.41 4.68 31.24
CA ASP A 526 -13.41 4.77 30.14
C ASP A 526 -13.92 5.03 28.70
N ILE A 527 -13.44 5.94 27.84
CA ILE A 527 -12.17 6.68 27.61
C ILE A 527 -12.48 7.71 26.49
N ASP A 528 -11.83 8.88 26.46
CA ASP A 528 -11.68 9.71 25.23
C ASP A 528 -10.32 10.44 25.31
N ALA A 529 -9.40 10.23 24.35
CA ALA A 529 -9.29 10.88 23.04
C ALA A 529 -8.42 12.14 23.07
N ASP A 530 -7.12 11.94 22.82
CA ASP A 530 -6.19 12.98 22.40
C ASP A 530 -5.19 12.33 21.43
N PHE A 531 -5.27 12.61 20.13
CA PHE A 531 -4.10 12.43 19.25
C PHE A 531 -4.22 13.15 17.90
N MET A 532 -3.79 14.40 17.89
CA MET A 532 -2.71 14.83 16.99
C MET A 532 -1.86 15.79 17.82
N SER A 533 -1.06 15.21 18.70
CA SER A 533 -0.03 15.97 19.40
C SER A 533 0.98 16.50 18.37
N ARG A 534 1.68 17.59 18.72
CA ARG A 534 2.78 18.15 17.91
C ARG A 534 3.81 17.10 17.48
N THR A 535 3.91 15.98 18.20
CA THR A 535 4.80 14.85 17.93
C THR A 535 4.37 14.02 16.71
N THR A 536 3.07 13.86 16.44
CA THR A 536 2.54 13.07 15.31
C THR A 536 2.69 13.80 13.98
N MET A 537 2.52 15.13 13.98
CA MET A 537 2.77 15.97 12.82
C MET A 537 4.25 15.97 12.42
N ASN A 538 5.16 16.01 13.40
CA ASN A 538 6.60 15.87 13.15
C ASN A 538 6.97 14.49 12.62
N LYS A 539 6.34 13.40 13.11
CA LYS A 539 6.55 12.04 12.59
C LYS A 539 6.03 11.88 11.17
N PHE A 540 4.90 12.50 10.82
CA PHE A 540 4.35 12.48 9.47
C PHE A 540 5.21 13.27 8.48
N LEU A 541 5.69 14.46 8.89
CA LEU A 541 6.66 15.24 8.10
C LEU A 541 8.00 14.50 7.96
N PHE A 542 8.44 13.77 8.99
CA PHE A 542 9.66 12.96 8.95
C PHE A 542 9.49 11.71 8.06
N ALA A 543 8.33 11.05 8.09
CA ALA A 543 8.01 9.95 7.19
C ALA A 543 7.87 10.40 5.73
N ALA A 544 7.21 11.54 5.48
CA ALA A 544 7.15 12.14 4.15
C ALA A 544 8.54 12.55 3.66
N ALA A 545 9.38 13.13 4.52
CA ALA A 545 10.77 13.45 4.20
C ALA A 545 11.58 12.17 3.90
N LEU A 546 11.39 11.08 4.66
CA LEU A 546 12.03 9.79 4.40
C LEU A 546 11.56 9.14 3.09
N ILE A 547 10.28 9.26 2.73
CA ILE A 547 9.74 8.76 1.44
C ILE A 547 10.29 9.59 0.29
N VAL A 548 10.32 10.92 0.40
CA VAL A 548 10.88 11.81 -0.62
C VAL A 548 12.40 11.59 -0.74
N SER A 549 13.12 11.49 0.36
CA SER A 549 14.54 11.11 0.37
C SER A 549 14.75 9.70 -0.20
N GLY A 550 13.87 8.75 0.10
CA GLY A 550 13.90 7.39 -0.44
C GLY A 550 13.64 7.34 -1.94
N LEU A 551 12.73 8.17 -2.45
CA LEU A 551 12.52 8.34 -3.90
C LEU A 551 13.73 9.00 -4.55
N LEU A 552 14.34 10.00 -3.91
CA LEU A 552 15.54 10.67 -4.41
C LEU A 552 16.79 9.75 -4.39
N VAL A 553 16.92 8.87 -3.39
CA VAL A 553 18.05 7.93 -3.23
C VAL A 553 17.84 6.62 -4.01
N GLY A 554 16.62 6.11 -4.04
CA GLY A 554 16.23 4.88 -4.75
C GLY A 554 16.28 5.02 -6.27
N CYS A 555 16.22 6.26 -6.81
CA CYS A 555 16.48 6.54 -8.22
C CYS A 555 17.87 6.05 -8.69
N ASN A 556 18.84 5.91 -7.77
CA ASN A 556 20.18 5.45 -8.10
C ASN A 556 20.35 3.92 -8.08
N GLN A 557 19.38 3.15 -7.55
CA GLN A 557 19.59 1.72 -7.23
C GLN A 557 18.76 0.71 -8.04
N LEU A 558 17.89 1.16 -8.95
CA LEU A 558 17.02 0.28 -9.75
C LEU A 558 17.26 0.40 -11.25
N THR A 559 18.53 0.30 -11.66
CA THR A 559 18.90 0.07 -13.05
C THR A 559 19.13 -1.43 -13.24
N GLN A 560 18.07 -2.16 -13.61
CA GLN A 560 18.25 -3.42 -14.31
C GLN A 560 18.93 -3.08 -15.65
N TYR A 561 20.22 -3.39 -15.75
CA TYR A 561 20.95 -3.24 -17.01
C TYR A 561 20.62 -4.45 -17.90
N THR A 562 19.96 -4.19 -19.02
CA THR A 562 19.62 -5.21 -20.02
C THR A 562 20.58 -5.08 -21.18
N ILE A 563 21.29 -6.16 -21.53
CA ILE A 563 22.14 -6.21 -22.72
C ILE A 563 21.28 -6.67 -23.89
N THR A 564 21.22 -5.86 -24.94
CA THR A 564 20.44 -6.13 -26.14
C THR A 564 21.16 -7.11 -27.07
N GLU A 565 20.39 -7.81 -27.91
CA GLU A 565 20.93 -8.69 -28.97
C GLU A 565 21.87 -7.92 -29.91
N GLN A 566 21.59 -6.64 -30.16
CA GLN A 566 22.40 -5.77 -31.02
C GLN A 566 23.79 -5.49 -30.41
N GLU A 567 23.87 -5.28 -29.10
CA GLU A 567 25.15 -5.06 -28.40
C GLU A 567 26.01 -6.33 -28.39
N ILE A 568 25.39 -7.51 -28.21
CA ILE A 568 26.07 -8.79 -28.33
C ILE A 568 26.58 -9.00 -29.75
N ASN A 569 25.76 -8.72 -30.77
CA ASN A 569 26.15 -8.85 -32.18
C ASN A 569 27.28 -7.89 -32.57
N GLN A 570 27.25 -6.65 -32.06
CA GLN A 570 28.32 -5.69 -32.29
C GLN A 570 29.63 -6.10 -31.61
N SER A 571 29.55 -6.69 -30.42
CA SER A 571 30.72 -7.23 -29.70
C SER A 571 31.30 -8.44 -30.42
N LEU A 572 30.46 -9.39 -30.83
CA LEU A 572 30.85 -10.55 -31.62
C LEU A 572 31.50 -10.13 -32.95
N ALA A 573 30.96 -9.14 -33.65
CA ALA A 573 31.55 -8.62 -34.88
C ALA A 573 32.95 -8.01 -34.68
N LYS A 574 33.24 -7.43 -33.51
CA LYS A 574 34.54 -6.83 -33.18
C LYS A 574 35.57 -7.83 -32.65
N HIS A 575 35.13 -8.93 -32.03
CA HIS A 575 36.00 -9.88 -31.30
C HIS A 575 36.01 -11.31 -31.89
N ASN A 576 35.39 -11.54 -33.04
CA ASN A 576 35.38 -12.85 -33.70
C ASN A 576 36.68 -13.13 -34.47
N ASN A 577 37.74 -13.50 -33.74
CA ASN A 577 39.03 -13.93 -34.29
C ASN A 577 39.23 -15.46 -34.20
N PHE A 578 38.15 -16.24 -34.33
CA PHE A 578 38.29 -17.70 -34.31
C PHE A 578 39.04 -18.17 -35.57
N SER A 579 40.30 -18.57 -35.37
CA SER A 579 41.18 -19.17 -36.38
C SER A 579 41.92 -20.35 -35.74
N LYS A 580 41.66 -21.56 -36.23
CA LYS A 580 42.22 -22.80 -35.67
C LYS A 580 42.40 -23.88 -36.73
N ASP A 581 43.47 -24.65 -36.55
CA ASP A 581 43.66 -25.92 -37.24
C ASP A 581 42.86 -27.01 -36.53
N ILE A 582 42.10 -27.80 -37.29
CA ILE A 582 41.33 -28.93 -36.80
C ILE A 582 41.64 -30.18 -37.62
N GLY A 583 41.52 -31.37 -37.01
CA GLY A 583 41.73 -32.64 -37.69
C GLY A 583 43.04 -33.33 -37.31
N LEU A 584 43.39 -34.35 -38.10
CA LEU A 584 44.56 -35.21 -37.89
C LEU A 584 45.54 -35.05 -39.06
N PRO A 585 46.78 -34.59 -38.80
CA PRO A 585 47.78 -34.37 -39.84
C PRO A 585 47.99 -35.63 -40.71
N GLY A 586 47.88 -35.47 -42.03
CA GLY A 586 48.09 -36.55 -43.00
C GLY A 586 46.88 -37.46 -43.25
N VAL A 587 45.75 -37.26 -42.57
CA VAL A 587 44.47 -37.96 -42.82
C VAL A 587 43.45 -36.97 -43.38
N ALA A 588 43.10 -35.96 -42.59
CA ALA A 588 42.29 -34.83 -42.97
C ALA A 588 42.53 -33.73 -41.93
N ASP A 589 43.02 -32.58 -42.38
CA ASP A 589 43.21 -31.39 -41.56
C ASP A 589 42.67 -30.16 -42.28
N ALA A 590 42.20 -29.18 -41.50
CA ALA A 590 41.64 -27.96 -42.04
C ALA A 590 41.99 -26.77 -41.15
N HIS A 591 42.47 -25.70 -41.79
CA HIS A 591 42.52 -24.39 -41.17
C HIS A 591 41.16 -23.71 -41.33
N ILE A 592 40.48 -23.42 -40.22
CA ILE A 592 39.18 -22.75 -40.21
C ILE A 592 39.32 -21.34 -39.70
N VAL A 593 38.69 -20.40 -40.42
CA VAL A 593 38.50 -19.01 -39.99
C VAL A 593 37.00 -18.69 -40.00
N LEU A 594 36.45 -18.34 -38.83
CA LEU A 594 35.03 -18.00 -38.67
C LEU A 594 34.82 -16.49 -38.90
N THR A 595 33.80 -16.13 -39.67
CA THR A 595 33.45 -14.73 -39.97
C THR A 595 31.94 -14.50 -39.88
N ASN A 596 31.51 -13.24 -39.75
CA ASN A 596 30.09 -12.84 -39.79
C ASN A 596 29.17 -13.54 -38.77
N LEU A 597 29.63 -13.76 -37.54
CA LEU A 597 28.80 -14.38 -36.50
C LEU A 597 27.68 -13.42 -36.06
N THR A 598 26.45 -13.93 -36.07
CA THR A 598 25.24 -13.20 -35.66
C THR A 598 24.41 -14.07 -34.72
N SER A 599 23.92 -13.48 -33.64
CA SER A 599 23.19 -14.09 -32.54
C SER A 599 21.70 -13.78 -32.62
N GLN A 600 20.87 -14.78 -32.33
CA GLN A 600 19.43 -14.69 -32.14
C GLN A 600 19.07 -15.37 -30.81
N ILE A 601 18.45 -14.63 -29.89
CA ILE A 601 18.23 -15.08 -28.50
C ILE A 601 16.81 -15.65 -28.34
N GLY A 602 16.68 -16.89 -27.85
CA GLY A 602 15.40 -17.45 -27.36
C GLY A 602 14.31 -17.73 -28.40
N ARG A 603 14.62 -17.72 -29.71
CA ARG A 603 13.62 -17.94 -30.78
C ARG A 603 13.34 -19.40 -31.10
N GLU A 604 14.32 -20.27 -30.93
CA GLU A 604 14.20 -21.71 -31.26
C GLU A 604 14.14 -22.58 -30.00
N GLU A 605 14.98 -22.30 -29.01
CA GLU A 605 14.97 -22.97 -27.70
C GLU A 605 15.00 -21.93 -26.56
N PRO A 606 14.13 -22.06 -25.54
CA PRO A 606 14.21 -21.25 -24.34
C PRO A 606 15.58 -21.41 -23.67
N ASN A 607 16.14 -20.30 -23.16
CA ASN A 607 17.43 -20.25 -22.44
C ASN A 607 18.69 -20.54 -23.27
N LYS A 608 18.60 -20.73 -24.59
CA LYS A 608 19.77 -20.84 -25.48
C LYS A 608 19.80 -19.75 -26.55
N VAL A 609 21.00 -19.51 -27.07
CA VAL A 609 21.27 -18.58 -28.16
C VAL A 609 21.58 -19.39 -29.42
N THR A 610 20.90 -19.07 -30.52
CA THR A 610 21.22 -19.58 -31.85
C THR A 610 22.15 -18.59 -32.54
N LEU A 611 23.27 -19.07 -33.08
CA LEU A 611 24.23 -18.26 -33.82
C LEU A 611 24.26 -18.70 -35.28
N THR A 612 24.38 -17.76 -36.21
CA THR A 612 24.63 -18.02 -37.63
C THR A 612 25.93 -17.34 -38.05
N GLY A 613 26.75 -18.03 -38.83
CA GLY A 613 28.02 -17.47 -39.30
C GLY A 613 28.56 -18.16 -40.54
N ASP A 614 29.55 -17.53 -41.16
CA ASP A 614 30.29 -18.07 -42.30
C ASP A 614 31.67 -18.57 -41.82
N ALA A 615 32.24 -19.55 -42.51
CA ALA A 615 33.60 -20.03 -42.24
C ALA A 615 34.36 -20.26 -43.54
N ASN A 616 35.61 -19.82 -43.58
CA ASN A 616 36.56 -20.14 -44.64
C ASN A 616 37.41 -21.33 -44.20
N LEU A 617 37.60 -22.29 -45.10
CA LEU A 617 38.31 -23.54 -44.87
C LEU A 617 39.48 -23.64 -45.86
N ASP A 618 40.68 -23.88 -45.36
CA ASP A 618 41.82 -24.37 -46.16
C ASP A 618 42.10 -25.82 -45.74
N MET A 619 41.71 -26.78 -46.58
CA MET A 619 41.68 -28.19 -46.21
C MET A 619 42.78 -28.96 -46.94
N ASN A 620 43.51 -29.78 -46.18
CA ASN A 620 44.41 -30.79 -46.73
C ASN A 620 43.83 -32.18 -46.47
N SER A 621 43.81 -33.00 -47.52
CA SER A 621 43.40 -34.40 -47.44
C SER A 621 44.28 -35.25 -48.34
N LEU A 622 44.09 -36.57 -48.27
CA LEU A 622 44.71 -37.54 -49.19
C LEU A 622 44.41 -37.27 -50.68
N PHE A 623 43.46 -36.39 -51.00
CA PHE A 623 43.06 -36.01 -52.36
C PHE A 623 43.59 -34.64 -52.82
N GLY A 624 44.44 -33.98 -52.01
CA GLY A 624 45.05 -32.68 -52.30
C GLY A 624 44.47 -31.51 -51.48
N SER A 625 45.12 -30.36 -51.57
CA SER A 625 44.74 -29.11 -50.90
C SER A 625 43.60 -28.40 -51.63
N GLN A 626 42.53 -28.03 -50.92
CA GLN A 626 41.42 -27.29 -51.51
C GLN A 626 40.80 -26.31 -50.52
N LYS A 627 40.39 -25.15 -51.05
CA LYS A 627 39.66 -24.13 -50.28
C LYS A 627 38.16 -24.35 -50.40
N ALA A 628 37.45 -24.14 -49.30
CA ALA A 628 36.00 -24.24 -49.22
C ALA A 628 35.42 -23.11 -48.36
N THR A 629 34.14 -22.84 -48.54
CA THR A 629 33.36 -21.96 -47.66
C THR A 629 32.23 -22.75 -47.02
N MET A 630 31.86 -22.39 -45.80
CA MET A 630 30.84 -23.09 -45.04
C MET A 630 29.91 -22.11 -44.34
N LYS A 631 28.61 -22.37 -44.38
CA LYS A 631 27.62 -21.70 -43.53
C LYS A 631 27.32 -22.57 -42.33
N LEU A 632 27.32 -21.95 -41.16
CA LEU A 632 27.14 -22.60 -39.87
C LEU A 632 25.91 -22.05 -39.16
N LYS A 633 25.16 -22.97 -38.55
CA LYS A 633 24.19 -22.68 -37.52
C LYS A 633 24.64 -23.36 -36.24
N LEU A 634 24.80 -22.59 -35.17
CA LEU A 634 25.31 -23.05 -33.87
C LEU A 634 24.27 -22.78 -32.79
N LYS A 635 24.34 -23.55 -31.70
CA LYS A 635 23.61 -23.29 -30.45
C LYS A 635 24.60 -23.13 -29.30
N ALA A 636 24.29 -22.27 -28.34
CA ALA A 636 25.10 -22.08 -27.15
C ALA A 636 24.24 -21.65 -25.94
N LEU A 637 24.72 -21.95 -24.73
CA LEU A 637 24.15 -21.51 -23.47
C LEU A 637 24.85 -20.22 -23.01
N PRO A 638 24.15 -19.08 -22.91
CA PRO A 638 24.73 -17.86 -22.37
C PRO A 638 24.91 -17.98 -20.85
N VAL A 639 26.14 -17.82 -20.36
CA VAL A 639 26.46 -17.89 -18.93
C VAL A 639 27.25 -16.65 -18.52
N PHE A 640 26.77 -15.94 -17.50
CA PHE A 640 27.48 -14.80 -16.92
C PHE A 640 28.55 -15.28 -15.93
N ASP A 641 29.78 -14.83 -16.11
CA ASP A 641 30.91 -15.04 -15.21
C ASP A 641 31.17 -13.77 -14.39
N LYS A 642 31.01 -13.90 -13.07
CA LYS A 642 31.09 -12.80 -12.12
C LYS A 642 32.50 -12.26 -11.94
N GLU A 643 33.52 -13.12 -11.91
CA GLU A 643 34.90 -12.70 -11.68
C GLU A 643 35.44 -11.90 -12.86
N LYS A 644 35.01 -12.29 -14.07
CA LYS A 644 35.42 -11.64 -15.32
C LYS A 644 34.48 -10.51 -15.75
N GLY A 645 33.30 -10.39 -15.13
CA GLY A 645 32.28 -9.40 -15.50
C GLY A 645 31.83 -9.56 -16.95
N ALA A 646 31.68 -10.79 -17.43
CA ALA A 646 31.54 -11.08 -18.85
C ALA A 646 30.54 -12.20 -19.12
N ILE A 647 29.92 -12.18 -20.29
CA ILE A 647 29.03 -13.23 -20.79
C ILE A 647 29.84 -14.17 -21.68
N PHE A 648 29.77 -15.46 -21.36
CA PHE A 648 30.35 -16.55 -22.13
C PHE A 648 29.26 -17.33 -22.86
N LEU A 649 29.60 -17.87 -24.03
CA LEU A 649 28.73 -18.75 -24.81
C LEU A 649 29.23 -20.19 -24.59
N LYS A 650 28.68 -20.85 -23.58
CA LYS A 650 29.06 -22.20 -23.19
C LYS A 650 28.32 -23.26 -23.99
N GLU A 651 28.82 -24.48 -23.94
CA GLU A 651 28.20 -25.66 -24.58
C GLU A 651 28.00 -25.51 -26.09
N MET A 652 28.85 -24.73 -26.75
CA MET A 652 28.65 -24.42 -28.15
C MET A 652 28.65 -25.69 -29.02
N GLU A 653 27.71 -25.77 -29.95
CA GLU A 653 27.52 -26.95 -30.80
C GLU A 653 27.00 -26.53 -32.17
N VAL A 654 27.55 -27.13 -33.22
CA VAL A 654 27.08 -26.99 -34.59
C VAL A 654 25.79 -27.80 -34.74
N VAL A 655 24.69 -27.12 -35.05
CA VAL A 655 23.38 -27.69 -35.33
C VAL A 655 23.23 -28.02 -36.81
N ASP A 656 23.79 -27.16 -37.67
CA ASP A 656 23.76 -27.34 -39.11
C ASP A 656 25.02 -26.73 -39.76
N ALA A 657 25.49 -27.36 -40.84
CA ALA A 657 26.70 -26.97 -41.57
C ALA A 657 26.57 -27.31 -43.06
N THR A 658 26.62 -26.28 -43.92
CA THR A 658 26.56 -26.44 -45.38
C THR A 658 27.88 -25.98 -46.01
N VAL A 659 28.58 -26.86 -46.73
CA VAL A 659 29.91 -26.60 -47.32
C VAL A 659 29.85 -26.49 -48.85
N GLN A 660 30.59 -25.52 -49.41
CA GLN A 660 30.79 -25.37 -50.84
C GLN A 660 32.28 -25.39 -51.21
N PRO A 661 32.70 -26.16 -52.24
CA PRO A 661 31.86 -26.99 -53.12
C PRO A 661 31.38 -28.29 -52.44
N GLU A 662 30.17 -28.77 -52.79
CA GLU A 662 29.44 -29.87 -52.11
C GLU A 662 30.25 -31.17 -51.95
N LYS A 663 31.17 -31.45 -52.86
CA LYS A 663 32.10 -32.60 -52.78
C LYS A 663 32.93 -32.65 -51.48
N MET A 664 33.03 -31.53 -50.76
CA MET A 664 33.74 -31.43 -49.47
C MET A 664 32.87 -31.67 -48.24
N GLN A 665 31.55 -31.83 -48.41
CA GLN A 665 30.63 -32.06 -47.29
C GLN A 665 31.00 -33.33 -46.49
N THR A 666 31.41 -34.40 -47.16
CA THR A 666 31.78 -35.68 -46.54
C THR A 666 33.07 -35.57 -45.71
N VAL A 667 34.06 -34.82 -46.20
CA VAL A 667 35.30 -34.56 -45.45
C VAL A 667 34.99 -33.71 -44.22
N MET A 668 34.08 -32.74 -44.35
CA MET A 668 33.67 -31.90 -43.23
C MET A 668 32.89 -32.67 -42.15
N GLN A 669 32.01 -33.61 -42.52
CA GLN A 669 31.34 -34.47 -41.54
C GLN A 669 32.34 -35.24 -40.66
N THR A 670 33.48 -35.65 -41.22
CA THR A 670 34.56 -36.34 -40.49
C THR A 670 35.28 -35.40 -39.52
N LEU A 671 35.36 -34.12 -39.84
CA LEU A 671 36.04 -33.09 -39.04
C LEU A 671 35.11 -32.37 -38.04
N LEU A 672 33.79 -32.56 -38.15
CA LEU A 672 32.77 -31.88 -37.33
C LEU A 672 32.95 -32.09 -35.81
N PRO A 673 33.32 -33.28 -35.29
CA PRO A 673 33.59 -33.45 -33.86
C PRO A 673 34.76 -32.59 -33.37
N TYR A 674 35.83 -32.48 -34.17
CA TYR A 674 36.98 -31.65 -33.86
C TYR A 674 36.63 -30.15 -33.92
N LEU A 675 35.77 -29.76 -34.87
CA LEU A 675 35.23 -28.40 -34.93
C LEU A 675 34.41 -28.06 -33.69
N ASN A 676 33.47 -28.92 -33.29
CA ASN A 676 32.66 -28.74 -32.07
C ASN A 676 33.55 -28.60 -30.83
N GLN A 677 34.58 -29.43 -30.70
CA GLN A 677 35.52 -29.34 -29.59
C GLN A 677 36.33 -28.04 -29.61
N ALA A 678 36.84 -27.63 -30.78
CA ALA A 678 37.59 -26.38 -30.93
C ALA A 678 36.73 -25.15 -30.61
N LEU A 679 35.47 -25.13 -31.07
CA LEU A 679 34.48 -24.10 -30.80
C LEU A 679 34.16 -24.00 -29.30
N ARG A 680 33.89 -25.13 -28.63
CA ARG A 680 33.68 -25.16 -27.17
C ARG A 680 34.88 -24.63 -26.41
N ASN A 681 36.08 -25.10 -26.76
CA ASN A 681 37.30 -24.68 -26.07
C ASN A 681 37.56 -23.18 -26.21
N TYR A 682 37.32 -22.61 -27.39
CA TYR A 682 37.51 -21.18 -27.63
C TYR A 682 36.46 -20.33 -26.89
N PHE A 683 35.16 -20.56 -27.11
CA PHE A 683 34.09 -19.71 -26.56
C PHE A 683 33.78 -19.94 -25.08
N ASN A 684 34.26 -21.05 -24.49
CA ASN A 684 34.28 -21.21 -23.04
C ASN A 684 35.34 -20.30 -22.37
N GLN A 685 36.38 -19.89 -23.12
CA GLN A 685 37.49 -19.09 -22.60
C GLN A 685 37.45 -17.64 -23.08
N GLN A 686 36.82 -17.38 -24.23
CA GLN A 686 36.67 -16.06 -24.82
C GLN A 686 35.26 -15.51 -24.58
N PRO A 687 35.12 -14.34 -23.96
CA PRO A 687 33.82 -13.75 -23.67
C PRO A 687 33.15 -13.26 -24.96
N ALA A 688 31.84 -13.49 -25.06
CA ALA A 688 31.02 -12.88 -26.12
C ALA A 688 30.76 -11.40 -25.87
N TYR A 689 30.70 -11.00 -24.59
CA TYR A 689 30.52 -9.62 -24.17
C TYR A 689 31.21 -9.39 -22.81
N VAL A 690 31.88 -8.26 -22.64
CA VAL A 690 32.57 -7.89 -21.38
C VAL A 690 32.02 -6.56 -20.90
N LEU A 691 31.53 -6.53 -19.65
CA LEU A 691 31.07 -5.30 -19.02
C LEU A 691 32.26 -4.37 -18.75
N ARG A 692 32.14 -3.14 -19.25
CA ARG A 692 33.18 -2.12 -19.14
C ARG A 692 33.01 -1.24 -17.90
N GLU A 693 34.11 -1.03 -17.16
CA GLU A 693 34.14 -0.09 -16.04
C GLU A 693 34.14 1.38 -16.50
N ASP A 694 34.66 1.63 -17.70
CA ASP A 694 34.63 2.92 -18.39
C ASP A 694 33.42 3.04 -19.35
N GLY A 695 32.47 2.10 -19.25
CA GLY A 695 31.21 2.11 -19.99
C GLY A 695 30.18 3.08 -19.41
N SER A 696 28.91 2.89 -19.73
CA SER A 696 27.84 3.70 -19.12
C SER A 696 27.80 3.46 -17.59
N GLN A 697 27.32 4.44 -16.81
CA GLN A 697 27.17 4.27 -15.36
C GLN A 697 26.34 3.02 -14.99
N GLY A 698 25.35 2.65 -15.81
CA GLY A 698 24.56 1.43 -15.64
C GLY A 698 25.36 0.15 -15.87
N GLU A 699 26.25 0.13 -16.85
CA GLU A 699 27.12 -1.02 -17.17
C GLU A 699 28.19 -1.24 -16.09
N ALA A 700 28.81 -0.15 -15.61
CA ALA A 700 29.79 -0.18 -14.52
C ALA A 700 29.16 -0.63 -13.19
N MET A 701 27.90 -0.28 -12.95
CA MET A 701 27.14 -0.67 -11.76
C MET A 701 26.64 -2.12 -11.83
N ALA A 702 26.22 -2.59 -13.02
CA ALA A 702 25.84 -3.98 -13.26
C ALA A 702 26.98 -4.96 -12.97
N LYS A 703 28.22 -4.61 -13.38
CA LYS A 703 29.43 -5.37 -13.04
C LYS A 703 29.65 -5.51 -11.52
N LYS A 704 29.25 -4.49 -10.75
CA LYS A 704 29.50 -4.41 -9.30
C LYS A 704 28.43 -5.11 -8.44
N LEU A 705 27.21 -5.31 -8.94
CA LEU A 705 26.03 -5.61 -8.10
C LEU A 705 25.21 -6.88 -8.45
N ALA A 706 25.49 -7.59 -9.55
CA ALA A 706 24.68 -8.76 -9.94
C ALA A 706 24.69 -9.91 -8.88
N LYS A 707 23.49 -10.38 -8.48
CA LYS A 707 23.24 -11.60 -7.67
C LYS A 707 22.27 -12.52 -8.45
N GLY A 708 22.56 -13.82 -8.56
CA GLY A 708 21.81 -14.81 -9.36
C GLY A 708 20.56 -15.42 -8.68
N ILE A 709 20.06 -16.55 -9.23
CA ILE A 709 18.90 -17.34 -8.73
C ILE A 709 19.14 -17.85 -7.29
N GLU A 710 18.12 -17.75 -6.41
CA GLU A 710 18.21 -18.11 -4.98
C GLU A 710 17.49 -19.45 -4.69
N VAL A 711 18.26 -20.47 -4.29
CA VAL A 711 17.77 -21.79 -3.83
C VAL A 711 17.99 -21.87 -2.33
N LEU A 712 16.94 -22.17 -1.55
CA LEU A 712 17.04 -22.30 -0.09
C LEU A 712 17.19 -23.78 0.28
N LYS A 713 18.39 -24.17 0.69
CA LYS A 713 18.68 -25.53 1.16
C LYS A 713 18.57 -25.61 2.68
N ILE A 714 17.74 -26.52 3.18
CA ILE A 714 17.58 -26.78 4.63
C ILE A 714 17.69 -28.28 4.93
N ARG A 715 18.05 -28.62 6.17
CA ARG A 715 17.93 -29.99 6.67
C ARG A 715 16.49 -30.48 6.59
N ARG A 716 16.32 -31.76 6.27
CA ARG A 716 14.99 -32.38 6.17
C ARG A 716 14.23 -32.21 7.49
N PRO A 717 13.03 -31.62 7.48
CA PRO A 717 12.30 -31.28 8.70
C PRO A 717 11.62 -32.48 9.34
N ASP A 718 11.11 -32.29 10.56
CA ASP A 718 10.24 -33.22 11.27
C ASP A 718 8.93 -32.51 11.66
N ASP A 719 7.83 -33.25 11.73
CA ASP A 719 6.53 -32.72 12.16
C ASP A 719 6.20 -33.13 13.61
N TRP A 720 6.32 -32.19 14.55
CA TRP A 720 6.17 -32.50 15.97
C TRP A 720 4.71 -32.60 16.45
N TYR A 721 3.72 -32.54 15.55
CA TYR A 721 2.31 -32.69 15.94
C TYR A 721 1.40 -33.10 14.75
N LEU A 722 1.03 -34.38 14.63
CA LEU A 722 0.35 -34.90 13.43
C LEU A 722 -0.82 -35.87 13.74
N HIS A 723 -1.94 -35.76 13.01
CA HIS A 723 -3.02 -36.75 13.02
C HIS A 723 -3.15 -37.46 11.66
N LEU A 724 -3.05 -38.79 11.66
CA LEU A 724 -3.17 -39.60 10.44
C LEU A 724 -4.52 -40.35 10.32
N ARG A 725 -5.29 -40.42 11.43
CA ARG A 725 -6.52 -41.24 11.54
C ARG A 725 -6.20 -42.72 11.23
N ASP A 726 -7.13 -43.48 10.66
CA ASP A 726 -6.94 -44.90 10.38
C ASP A 726 -7.63 -45.32 9.08
N GLY A 727 -7.42 -46.56 8.63
CA GLY A 727 -8.06 -47.15 7.47
C GLY A 727 -7.75 -46.41 6.17
N ASP A 728 -8.77 -46.11 5.37
CA ASP A 728 -8.59 -45.45 4.07
C ASP A 728 -8.06 -44.02 4.23
N MET A 729 -8.47 -43.32 5.29
CA MET A 729 -7.97 -41.98 5.59
C MET A 729 -6.45 -42.00 5.77
N LEU A 730 -5.93 -42.96 6.53
CA LEU A 730 -4.51 -43.13 6.79
C LEU A 730 -3.73 -43.32 5.48
N LYS A 731 -4.20 -44.21 4.60
CA LYS A 731 -3.56 -44.48 3.30
C LYS A 731 -3.55 -43.24 2.39
N THR A 732 -4.59 -42.42 2.45
CA THR A 732 -4.68 -41.20 1.64
C THR A 732 -3.73 -40.10 2.16
N VAL A 733 -3.54 -39.95 3.47
CA VAL A 733 -2.85 -38.77 4.03
C VAL A 733 -1.35 -38.97 4.32
N VAL A 734 -0.91 -40.20 4.61
CA VAL A 734 0.51 -40.51 4.89
C VAL A 734 1.48 -40.09 3.77
N PRO A 735 1.15 -40.25 2.46
CA PRO A 735 2.05 -39.86 1.38
C PRO A 735 2.51 -38.40 1.47
N TYR A 736 1.59 -37.47 1.75
CA TYR A 736 1.89 -36.03 1.82
C TYR A 736 2.87 -35.67 2.95
N THR A 737 2.77 -36.34 4.10
CA THR A 737 3.71 -36.12 5.20
C THR A 737 5.06 -36.78 4.91
N SER A 738 5.05 -38.06 4.51
CA SER A 738 6.26 -38.87 4.36
C SER A 738 7.18 -38.42 3.22
N GLU A 739 6.65 -37.70 2.23
CA GLU A 739 7.44 -37.08 1.16
C GLU A 739 8.42 -36.02 1.72
N ILE A 740 7.96 -35.20 2.66
CA ILE A 740 8.69 -34.03 3.14
C ILE A 740 9.44 -34.33 4.44
N TYR A 741 8.74 -34.90 5.42
CA TYR A 741 9.23 -34.99 6.80
C TYR A 741 9.96 -36.32 7.06
N GLY A 742 11.05 -36.28 7.82
CA GLY A 742 11.78 -37.48 8.23
C GLY A 742 11.09 -38.24 9.36
N ARG A 743 10.53 -37.50 10.34
CA ARG A 743 9.78 -38.04 11.48
C ARG A 743 8.51 -37.25 11.73
N ALA A 744 7.55 -37.86 12.40
CA ALA A 744 6.43 -37.12 12.98
C ALA A 744 5.95 -37.68 14.32
N ILE A 745 5.57 -36.79 15.24
CA ILE A 745 4.86 -37.17 16.49
C ILE A 745 3.39 -37.43 16.15
N VAL A 746 2.99 -38.70 16.23
CA VAL A 746 1.65 -39.16 15.85
C VAL A 746 0.72 -39.10 17.05
N MET A 747 -0.37 -38.35 16.91
CA MET A 747 -1.37 -38.16 17.96
C MET A 747 -2.23 -39.40 18.21
N PRO A 748 -2.63 -39.69 19.47
CA PRO A 748 -3.17 -40.99 19.86
C PRO A 748 -4.70 -41.05 19.97
N ASN A 749 -5.41 -39.98 19.61
CA ASN A 749 -6.87 -39.83 19.74
C ASN A 749 -7.67 -40.55 18.64
N LEU A 750 -7.36 -41.82 18.40
CA LEU A 750 -8.20 -42.73 17.61
C LEU A 750 -9.49 -43.09 18.37
N ALA A 751 -10.38 -43.84 17.71
CA ALA A 751 -11.56 -44.43 18.32
C ALA A 751 -11.49 -45.95 18.16
N PRO A 752 -11.09 -46.73 19.18
CA PRO A 752 -10.69 -46.30 20.54
C PRO A 752 -9.32 -45.59 20.60
N PRO A 753 -9.03 -44.79 21.65
CA PRO A 753 -7.75 -44.09 21.80
C PRO A 753 -6.60 -45.05 22.07
N VAL A 754 -5.38 -44.65 21.70
CA VAL A 754 -4.16 -45.45 21.92
C VAL A 754 -3.67 -45.26 23.34
N THR A 755 -4.03 -46.18 24.23
CA THR A 755 -3.66 -46.16 25.66
C THR A 755 -2.69 -47.26 26.08
N THR A 756 -2.43 -48.25 25.21
CA THR A 756 -1.52 -49.38 25.50
C THR A 756 -0.40 -49.50 24.47
N VAL A 757 0.69 -50.16 24.89
CA VAL A 757 1.86 -50.45 24.05
C VAL A 757 1.45 -51.25 22.81
N GLU A 758 0.62 -52.27 22.99
CA GLU A 758 0.20 -53.16 21.91
C GLU A 758 -0.62 -52.40 20.85
N ALA A 759 -1.50 -51.49 21.28
CA ALA A 759 -2.27 -50.64 20.37
C ALA A 759 -1.36 -49.68 19.58
N ALA A 760 -0.35 -49.12 20.23
CA ALA A 760 0.61 -48.22 19.60
C ALA A 760 1.48 -48.93 18.56
N VAL A 761 1.98 -50.12 18.86
CA VAL A 761 2.73 -50.96 17.92
C VAL A 761 1.88 -51.34 16.72
N ALA A 762 0.64 -51.77 16.94
CA ALA A 762 -0.27 -52.14 15.86
C ALA A 762 -0.58 -50.92 14.96
N TYR A 763 -0.79 -49.74 15.54
CA TYR A 763 -1.05 -48.53 14.76
C TYR A 763 0.20 -48.06 14.00
N ARG A 764 1.38 -48.12 14.62
CA ARG A 764 2.66 -47.85 13.97
C ARG A 764 2.86 -48.70 12.73
N GLN A 765 2.56 -50.00 12.80
CA GLN A 765 2.69 -50.89 11.65
C GLN A 765 1.76 -50.47 10.51
N ARG A 766 0.48 -50.16 10.80
CA ARG A 766 -0.46 -49.69 9.77
C ARG A 766 0.01 -48.39 9.10
N ILE A 767 0.64 -47.49 9.84
CA ILE A 767 1.22 -46.26 9.28
C ILE A 767 2.37 -46.60 8.33
N LEU A 768 3.29 -47.47 8.75
CA LEU A 768 4.43 -47.90 7.93
C LEU A 768 3.97 -48.63 6.66
N ASP A 769 2.93 -49.46 6.74
CA ASP A 769 2.34 -50.15 5.59
C ASP A 769 1.70 -49.17 4.58
N ALA A 770 1.35 -47.96 5.02
CA ALA A 770 0.79 -46.89 4.19
C ALA A 770 1.85 -45.92 3.62
N VAL A 771 3.13 -46.05 4.01
CA VAL A 771 4.22 -45.21 3.48
C VAL A 771 4.54 -45.65 2.04
N PRO A 772 4.56 -44.73 1.06
CA PRO A 772 4.92 -45.05 -0.32
C PRO A 772 6.35 -45.60 -0.45
N ALA A 773 6.56 -46.48 -1.43
CA ALA A 773 7.88 -47.01 -1.73
C ALA A 773 8.86 -45.88 -2.10
N GLY A 774 10.02 -45.85 -1.45
CA GLY A 774 11.05 -44.82 -1.65
C GLY A 774 10.98 -43.64 -0.67
N HIS A 775 9.90 -43.52 0.11
CA HIS A 775 9.87 -42.56 1.22
C HIS A 775 10.55 -43.17 2.45
N ASP A 776 11.34 -42.34 3.14
CA ASP A 776 11.92 -42.67 4.44
C ASP A 776 11.22 -41.82 5.51
N PHE A 777 10.38 -42.45 6.31
CA PHE A 777 9.52 -41.81 7.30
C PHE A 777 9.40 -42.65 8.58
N THR A 778 9.63 -42.01 9.72
CA THR A 778 9.52 -42.66 11.04
C THR A 778 8.39 -42.05 11.87
N PRO A 779 7.28 -42.78 12.11
CA PRO A 779 6.24 -42.36 13.04
C PRO A 779 6.68 -42.54 14.50
N LEU A 780 6.65 -41.45 15.26
CA LEU A 780 6.93 -41.39 16.70
C LEU A 780 5.60 -41.45 17.46
N MET A 781 5.30 -42.58 18.09
CA MET A 781 3.98 -42.83 18.68
C MET A 781 3.84 -42.15 20.04
N THR A 782 2.61 -41.80 20.40
CA THR A 782 2.28 -41.20 21.71
C THR A 782 1.22 -41.99 22.45
N CYS A 783 1.18 -41.84 23.77
CA CYS A 783 0.14 -42.43 24.63
C CYS A 783 -0.97 -41.40 24.90
N TYR A 784 -2.24 -41.79 24.79
CA TYR A 784 -3.39 -40.98 25.17
C TYR A 784 -3.60 -41.04 26.69
N LEU A 785 -3.58 -39.89 27.38
CA LEU A 785 -3.85 -39.84 28.82
C LEU A 785 -5.36 -39.92 29.14
N THR A 786 -5.71 -40.81 30.06
CA THR A 786 -7.07 -40.97 30.60
C THR A 786 -7.02 -40.94 32.13
N ASP A 787 -8.15 -40.65 32.79
CA ASP A 787 -8.26 -40.67 34.26
C ASP A 787 -7.88 -42.01 34.89
N SER A 788 -8.00 -43.11 34.13
CA SER A 788 -7.74 -44.47 34.59
C SER A 788 -6.47 -45.10 33.99
N LEU A 789 -5.61 -44.33 33.31
CA LEU A 789 -4.40 -44.87 32.70
C LEU A 789 -3.45 -45.40 33.79
N ASP A 790 -2.96 -46.62 33.62
CA ASP A 790 -1.94 -47.19 34.52
C ASP A 790 -0.58 -46.52 34.27
N PRO A 791 0.03 -45.85 35.27
CA PRO A 791 1.37 -45.28 35.14
C PRO A 791 2.44 -46.29 34.71
N ASN A 792 2.27 -47.58 35.04
CA ASN A 792 3.22 -48.63 34.67
C ASN A 792 3.17 -48.95 33.18
N GLU A 793 1.99 -48.87 32.56
CA GLU A 793 1.82 -49.07 31.11
C GLU A 793 2.54 -47.98 30.31
N LEU A 794 2.41 -46.75 30.79
CA LEU A 794 3.07 -45.59 30.21
C LEU A 794 4.60 -45.65 30.37
N GLU A 795 5.11 -46.03 31.55
CA GLU A 795 6.54 -46.24 31.78
C GLU A 795 7.09 -47.38 30.93
N ARG A 796 6.38 -48.50 30.84
CA ARG A 796 6.76 -49.64 29.98
C ARG A 796 6.94 -49.19 28.54
N GLY A 797 5.93 -48.55 27.96
CA GLY A 797 5.98 -48.11 26.57
C GLY A 797 7.05 -47.05 26.30
N PHE A 798 7.35 -46.16 27.24
CA PHE A 798 8.42 -45.19 27.10
C PHE A 798 9.82 -45.85 27.14
N ASN A 799 10.06 -46.73 28.11
CA ASN A 799 11.33 -47.43 28.25
C ASN A 799 11.62 -48.41 27.10
N GLU A 800 10.57 -49.01 26.52
CA GLU A 800 10.68 -49.86 25.33
C GLU A 800 10.85 -49.06 24.02
N GLY A 801 10.78 -47.73 24.07
CA GLY A 801 10.88 -46.85 22.90
C GLY A 801 9.65 -46.90 21.98
N VAL A 802 8.53 -47.43 22.47
CA VAL A 802 7.25 -47.45 21.75
C VAL A 802 6.59 -46.07 21.84
N PHE A 803 6.50 -45.50 23.03
CA PHE A 803 6.00 -44.14 23.23
C PHE A 803 7.16 -43.15 23.27
N THR A 804 7.08 -42.09 22.47
CA THR A 804 8.01 -40.95 22.53
C THR A 804 7.56 -39.90 23.54
N ALA A 805 6.25 -39.76 23.74
CA ALA A 805 5.63 -38.79 24.63
C ALA A 805 4.19 -39.21 24.98
N ALA A 806 3.55 -38.53 25.94
CA ALA A 806 2.13 -38.74 26.22
C ALA A 806 1.34 -37.45 26.01
N LYS A 807 0.14 -37.58 25.44
CA LYS A 807 -0.71 -36.47 25.06
C LYS A 807 -1.89 -36.35 26.02
N LEU A 808 -2.01 -35.18 26.63
CA LEU A 808 -3.14 -34.76 27.44
C LEU A 808 -4.18 -34.05 26.57
N TYR A 809 -5.40 -34.60 26.58
CA TYR A 809 -6.59 -33.92 26.11
C TYR A 809 -7.53 -33.70 27.31
N PRO A 810 -7.93 -32.47 27.62
CA PRO A 810 -8.99 -32.23 28.60
C PRO A 810 -10.29 -32.87 28.08
N ALA A 811 -11.07 -33.47 28.98
CA ALA A 811 -12.26 -34.23 28.60
C ALA A 811 -13.24 -33.35 27.80
N ASN A 812 -13.62 -33.84 26.61
CA ASN A 812 -14.49 -33.16 25.65
C ASN A 812 -13.93 -31.84 25.06
N ALA A 813 -12.62 -31.61 25.14
CA ALA A 813 -12.00 -30.42 24.58
C ALA A 813 -11.95 -30.41 23.05
N THR A 814 -11.81 -31.57 22.39
CA THR A 814 -11.64 -31.69 20.93
C THR A 814 -12.07 -33.06 20.36
N THR A 815 -11.85 -33.30 19.07
CA THR A 815 -12.18 -34.55 18.37
C THR A 815 -11.66 -35.78 19.13
N ASN A 816 -12.56 -36.75 19.38
CA ASN A 816 -12.30 -38.00 20.13
C ASN A 816 -11.74 -37.81 21.55
N SER A 817 -11.99 -36.67 22.19
CA SER A 817 -11.49 -36.39 23.55
C SER A 817 -12.44 -36.77 24.69
N SER A 818 -13.51 -37.52 24.43
CA SER A 818 -14.49 -37.91 25.46
C SER A 818 -13.91 -38.78 26.58
N HIS A 819 -12.82 -39.50 26.30
CA HIS A 819 -12.05 -40.28 27.28
C HIS A 819 -10.88 -39.49 27.88
N GLY A 820 -10.82 -38.17 27.62
CA GLY A 820 -9.77 -37.28 28.10
C GLY A 820 -9.78 -37.08 29.61
N VAL A 821 -8.84 -36.29 30.08
CA VAL A 821 -8.57 -36.04 31.49
C VAL A 821 -9.63 -35.10 32.04
N THR A 822 -10.33 -35.48 33.11
CA THR A 822 -11.36 -34.63 33.75
C THR A 822 -10.75 -33.60 34.69
N SER A 823 -9.66 -33.96 35.37
CA SER A 823 -8.85 -33.07 36.21
C SER A 823 -7.39 -33.54 36.23
N VAL A 824 -6.45 -32.60 36.25
CA VAL A 824 -5.01 -32.90 36.38
C VAL A 824 -4.69 -33.64 37.68
N ASP A 825 -5.45 -33.39 38.76
CA ASP A 825 -5.28 -34.11 40.02
C ASP A 825 -5.60 -35.61 39.89
N ALA A 826 -6.53 -35.98 39.00
CA ALA A 826 -6.91 -37.39 38.80
C ALA A 826 -5.78 -38.22 38.17
N ILE A 827 -4.94 -37.58 37.34
CA ILE A 827 -3.82 -38.23 36.64
C ILE A 827 -2.46 -37.92 37.29
N MET A 828 -2.46 -37.36 38.50
CA MET A 828 -1.22 -36.93 39.14
C MET A 828 -0.16 -38.01 39.33
N PRO A 829 -0.52 -39.26 39.69
CA PRO A 829 0.43 -40.37 39.73
C PRO A 829 1.10 -40.66 38.37
N VAL A 830 0.39 -40.46 37.26
CA VAL A 830 0.93 -40.63 35.90
C VAL A 830 1.91 -39.50 35.59
N LEU A 831 1.55 -38.26 35.91
CA LEU A 831 2.40 -37.09 35.63
C LEU A 831 3.68 -37.06 36.49
N GLU A 832 3.60 -37.48 37.75
CA GLU A 832 4.78 -37.72 38.60
C GLU A 832 5.70 -38.81 38.00
N ARG A 833 5.10 -39.89 37.45
CA ARG A 833 5.87 -40.93 36.74
C ARG A 833 6.55 -40.36 35.51
N MET A 834 5.85 -39.58 34.70
CA MET A 834 6.40 -38.92 33.51
C MET A 834 7.57 -38.01 33.84
N GLU A 835 7.47 -37.19 34.89
CA GLU A 835 8.57 -36.35 35.36
C GLU A 835 9.80 -37.19 35.72
N LYS A 836 9.60 -38.29 36.48
CA LYS A 836 10.68 -39.16 36.94
C LYS A 836 11.42 -39.85 35.79
N ILE A 837 10.70 -40.32 34.77
CA ILE A 837 11.30 -41.00 33.62
C ILE A 837 11.76 -40.03 32.53
N GLY A 838 11.46 -38.73 32.67
CA GLY A 838 11.82 -37.69 31.70
C GLY A 838 10.98 -37.69 30.42
N MET A 839 9.81 -38.33 30.45
CA MET A 839 8.89 -38.40 29.31
C MET A 839 8.20 -37.04 29.08
N PRO A 840 8.23 -36.49 27.85
CA PRO A 840 7.53 -35.26 27.54
C PRO A 840 6.00 -35.39 27.67
N LEU A 841 5.39 -34.40 28.32
CA LEU A 841 3.95 -34.17 28.33
C LEU A 841 3.57 -33.23 27.20
N LEU A 842 2.75 -33.70 26.26
CA LEU A 842 2.18 -32.91 25.18
C LEU A 842 0.79 -32.44 25.61
N VAL A 843 0.53 -31.14 25.60
CA VAL A 843 -0.69 -30.59 26.22
C VAL A 843 -1.57 -29.90 25.20
N HIS A 844 -2.82 -30.37 25.06
CA HIS A 844 -3.90 -29.55 24.50
C HIS A 844 -4.38 -28.57 25.58
N GLY A 845 -3.85 -27.35 25.59
CA GLY A 845 -4.11 -26.43 26.69
C GLY A 845 -5.39 -25.61 26.51
N GLU A 846 -6.56 -26.21 26.72
CA GLU A 846 -7.84 -25.50 26.81
C GLU A 846 -8.71 -26.06 27.95
N VAL A 847 -9.29 -25.19 28.77
CA VAL A 847 -10.35 -25.60 29.71
C VAL A 847 -11.66 -25.85 28.97
N THR A 848 -12.55 -26.70 29.48
CA THR A 848 -13.81 -27.07 28.79
C THR A 848 -15.08 -26.55 29.47
N HIS A 849 -14.93 -25.74 30.53
CA HIS A 849 -16.04 -25.18 31.28
C HIS A 849 -16.99 -24.36 30.39
N ALA A 850 -18.30 -24.59 30.54
CA ALA A 850 -19.32 -23.98 29.67
C ALA A 850 -19.49 -22.47 29.91
N ASP A 851 -19.10 -21.97 31.08
CA ASP A 851 -19.09 -20.56 31.45
C ASP A 851 -17.84 -19.81 30.94
N ILE A 852 -16.83 -20.53 30.43
CA ILE A 852 -15.60 -19.95 29.87
C ILE A 852 -15.69 -19.92 28.35
N ASP A 853 -15.59 -18.71 27.80
CA ASP A 853 -15.59 -18.46 26.37
C ASP A 853 -14.46 -19.22 25.66
N ILE A 854 -14.79 -19.85 24.53
CA ILE A 854 -13.85 -20.66 23.75
C ILE A 854 -12.58 -19.89 23.35
N PHE A 855 -12.64 -18.57 23.21
CA PHE A 855 -11.50 -17.73 22.90
C PHE A 855 -10.54 -17.56 24.09
N ASP A 856 -11.02 -17.66 25.32
CA ASP A 856 -10.23 -17.46 26.56
C ASP A 856 -9.75 -18.77 27.19
N ARG A 857 -10.21 -19.92 26.68
CA ARG A 857 -9.90 -21.25 27.24
C ARG A 857 -8.41 -21.54 27.38
N GLU A 858 -7.59 -21.08 26.43
CA GLU A 858 -6.14 -21.30 26.47
C GLU A 858 -5.46 -20.47 27.56
N ALA A 859 -5.81 -19.18 27.68
CA ALA A 859 -5.30 -18.32 28.75
C ALA A 859 -5.75 -18.81 30.13
N ARG A 860 -7.01 -19.23 30.28
CA ARG A 860 -7.51 -19.83 31.52
C ARG A 860 -6.85 -21.16 31.83
N PHE A 861 -6.52 -21.96 30.82
CA PHE A 861 -5.75 -23.18 31.02
C PHE A 861 -4.36 -22.86 31.57
N ILE A 862 -3.69 -21.80 31.09
CA ILE A 862 -2.40 -21.38 31.64
C ILE A 862 -2.53 -21.08 33.13
N GLU A 863 -3.48 -20.22 33.50
CA GLU A 863 -3.67 -19.75 34.88
C GLU A 863 -4.11 -20.86 35.85
N SER A 864 -5.07 -21.70 35.43
CA SER A 864 -5.74 -22.65 36.33
C SER A 864 -5.13 -24.05 36.31
N VAL A 865 -4.40 -24.42 35.25
CA VAL A 865 -3.88 -25.77 35.06
C VAL A 865 -2.37 -25.77 34.85
N MET A 866 -1.88 -25.09 33.81
CA MET A 866 -0.46 -25.18 33.42
C MET A 866 0.48 -24.62 34.49
N GLU A 867 0.17 -23.45 35.03
CA GLU A 867 1.01 -22.79 36.02
C GLU A 867 1.06 -23.56 37.35
N PRO A 868 -0.08 -23.96 37.96
CA PRO A 868 -0.05 -24.84 39.13
C PRO A 868 0.67 -26.17 38.87
N LEU A 869 0.48 -26.78 37.70
CA LEU A 869 1.13 -28.04 37.34
C LEU A 869 2.66 -27.88 37.29
N ARG A 870 3.17 -26.86 36.59
CA ARG A 870 4.61 -26.62 36.45
C ARG A 870 5.27 -26.13 37.74
N GLN A 871 4.52 -25.54 38.66
CA GLN A 871 4.99 -25.25 40.01
C GLN A 871 5.13 -26.51 40.87
N ARG A 872 4.24 -27.50 40.69
CA ARG A 872 4.28 -28.78 41.41
C ARG A 872 5.33 -29.73 40.83
N LEU A 873 5.40 -29.85 39.50
CA LEU A 873 6.29 -30.74 38.77
C LEU A 873 7.29 -29.91 37.94
N THR A 874 8.29 -29.37 38.64
CA THR A 874 9.24 -28.40 38.06
C THR A 874 10.21 -28.99 37.04
N ALA A 875 10.43 -30.31 37.07
CA ALA A 875 11.33 -31.03 36.15
C ALA A 875 10.59 -31.65 34.97
N LEU A 876 9.25 -31.69 35.00
CA LEU A 876 8.43 -32.23 33.92
C LEU A 876 8.67 -31.45 32.62
N LYS A 877 9.05 -32.16 31.55
CA LYS A 877 9.13 -31.60 30.20
C LYS A 877 7.72 -31.43 29.66
N VAL A 878 7.39 -30.22 29.20
CA VAL A 878 6.08 -29.89 28.65
C VAL A 878 6.24 -29.28 27.27
N VAL A 879 5.50 -29.83 26.30
CA VAL A 879 5.23 -29.17 25.02
C VAL A 879 3.81 -28.64 25.09
N PHE A 880 3.69 -27.31 25.13
CA PHE A 880 2.42 -26.65 24.96
C PHE A 880 2.08 -26.69 23.47
N GLU A 881 1.23 -27.65 23.09
CA GLU A 881 0.95 -27.89 21.69
C GLU A 881 0.16 -26.73 21.08
N HIS A 882 0.40 -26.49 19.79
CA HIS A 882 -0.35 -25.62 18.89
C HIS A 882 -0.82 -24.32 19.58
N ILE A 883 0.09 -23.59 20.20
CA ILE A 883 -0.26 -22.37 20.94
C ILE A 883 -0.93 -21.35 20.02
N THR A 884 -1.97 -20.70 20.52
CA THR A 884 -2.81 -19.81 19.70
C THR A 884 -2.90 -18.38 20.23
N THR A 885 -2.48 -18.16 21.48
CA THR A 885 -2.58 -16.88 22.20
C THR A 885 -1.22 -16.20 22.41
N LYS A 886 -1.21 -14.87 22.37
CA LYS A 886 -0.15 -14.03 22.96
C LYS A 886 0.23 -14.48 24.38
N ASP A 887 -0.76 -14.82 25.21
CA ASP A 887 -0.54 -15.25 26.59
C ASP A 887 0.30 -16.53 26.64
N ALA A 888 0.01 -17.52 25.78
CA ALA A 888 0.83 -18.71 25.62
C ALA A 888 2.23 -18.41 25.04
N ALA A 889 2.32 -17.53 24.06
CA ALA A 889 3.60 -17.10 23.48
C ALA A 889 4.51 -16.45 24.54
N ASP A 890 3.96 -15.54 25.35
CA ASP A 890 4.67 -14.92 26.46
C ASP A 890 5.03 -15.94 27.53
N TYR A 891 4.10 -16.83 27.88
CA TYR A 891 4.31 -17.87 28.88
C TYR A 891 5.48 -18.80 28.52
N VAL A 892 5.56 -19.22 27.26
CA VAL A 892 6.64 -20.08 26.76
C VAL A 892 7.95 -19.31 26.70
N ARG A 893 7.93 -18.05 26.26
CA ARG A 893 9.12 -17.18 26.21
C ARG A 893 9.73 -16.98 27.60
N ASP A 894 8.89 -16.68 28.58
CA ASP A 894 9.29 -16.36 29.95
C ASP A 894 9.50 -17.64 30.80
N GLY A 895 9.09 -18.80 30.28
CA GLY A 895 9.29 -20.12 30.88
C GLY A 895 10.73 -20.64 30.82
N ASN A 896 10.97 -21.76 31.49
CA ASN A 896 12.28 -22.40 31.58
C ASN A 896 12.57 -23.32 30.37
N GLU A 897 13.75 -23.95 30.37
CA GLU A 897 14.21 -24.87 29.32
C GLU A 897 13.36 -26.14 29.13
N ARG A 898 12.49 -26.45 30.10
CA ARG A 898 11.61 -27.63 30.09
C ARG A 898 10.24 -27.34 29.47
N LEU A 899 9.96 -26.09 29.12
CA LEU A 899 8.76 -25.67 28.41
C LEU A 899 9.11 -25.28 26.98
N ALA A 900 8.48 -25.96 26.03
CA ALA A 900 8.48 -25.61 24.62
C ALA A 900 7.05 -25.50 24.09
N ALA A 901 6.91 -25.06 22.84
CA ALA A 901 5.64 -25.07 22.15
C ALA A 901 5.78 -25.43 20.67
N THR A 902 4.72 -26.03 20.14
CA THR A 902 4.55 -26.16 18.69
C THR A 902 3.63 -25.05 18.18
N ILE A 903 3.84 -24.64 16.93
CA ILE A 903 2.94 -23.70 16.24
C ILE A 903 2.62 -24.24 14.86
N THR A 904 1.33 -24.26 14.53
CA THR A 904 0.79 -24.81 13.28
C THR A 904 0.83 -23.78 12.14
N PRO A 905 0.79 -24.20 10.86
CA PRO A 905 0.81 -23.25 9.75
C PRO A 905 -0.47 -22.38 9.75
N GLN A 906 -1.63 -22.95 10.10
CA GLN A 906 -2.88 -22.22 10.24
C GLN A 906 -2.93 -21.28 11.46
N HIS A 907 -2.02 -21.35 12.43
CA HIS A 907 -1.97 -20.36 13.51
C HIS A 907 -0.96 -19.23 13.20
N LEU A 908 0.05 -19.48 12.37
CA LEU A 908 1.00 -18.46 11.91
C LEU A 908 0.50 -17.65 10.72
N MET A 909 -0.03 -18.35 9.72
CA MET A 909 -0.61 -17.70 8.56
C MET A 909 -1.85 -16.95 8.99
N PHE A 910 -2.52 -17.43 10.05
CA PHE A 910 -3.95 -17.37 10.13
C PHE A 910 -4.54 -17.03 11.55
N ASN A 911 -5.48 -16.06 11.71
CA ASN A 911 -6.31 -15.77 12.93
C ASN A 911 -7.86 -15.87 12.77
N ARG A 912 -8.67 -15.80 13.85
CA ARG A 912 -10.13 -16.08 13.92
C ARG A 912 -10.96 -15.43 12.85
N ASN A 913 -10.50 -14.26 12.45
CA ASN A 913 -11.26 -13.31 11.69
C ASN A 913 -11.83 -14.00 10.47
N HIS A 914 -10.96 -14.26 9.54
CA HIS A 914 -10.64 -15.62 9.39
C HIS A 914 -11.80 -16.51 8.99
N MET A 915 -12.04 -17.41 9.92
CA MET A 915 -12.97 -18.51 9.85
C MET A 915 -14.43 -18.06 9.90
N LEU A 916 -14.70 -16.79 10.20
CA LEU A 916 -16.05 -16.36 10.56
C LEU A 916 -16.69 -15.36 9.60
N VAL A 917 -15.95 -14.68 8.72
CA VAL A 917 -16.56 -13.62 7.91
C VAL A 917 -16.89 -14.07 6.52
N GLY A 918 -18.06 -13.60 6.08
CA GLY A 918 -18.68 -14.01 4.82
C GLY A 918 -19.47 -15.27 4.92
N GLY A 919 -19.33 -15.95 6.04
CA GLY A 919 -19.73 -17.32 6.22
C GLY A 919 -18.72 -18.02 7.12
N VAL A 920 -19.21 -19.04 7.80
CA VAL A 920 -18.36 -19.97 8.55
C VAL A 920 -17.57 -20.78 7.53
N ARG A 921 -16.24 -20.78 7.64
CA ARG A 921 -15.39 -21.70 6.88
C ARG A 921 -15.08 -22.91 7.71
N PRO A 922 -15.83 -23.99 7.51
CA PRO A 922 -15.68 -25.16 8.34
C PRO A 922 -14.26 -25.73 8.27
N HIS A 923 -13.59 -25.63 7.12
CA HIS A 923 -12.26 -26.22 6.90
C HIS A 923 -11.12 -25.56 7.68
N LEU A 924 -11.34 -24.38 8.27
CA LEU A 924 -10.41 -23.78 9.25
C LEU A 924 -10.84 -23.89 10.71
N TYR A 925 -12.03 -24.44 10.97
CA TYR A 925 -12.43 -24.73 12.34
C TYR A 925 -11.56 -25.84 12.92
N CYS A 926 -10.73 -25.47 13.89
CA CYS A 926 -9.83 -26.34 14.66
C CYS A 926 -9.87 -25.93 16.14
N LEU A 927 -9.24 -26.74 17.00
CA LEU A 927 -9.13 -26.47 18.43
C LEU A 927 -7.67 -26.64 18.85
N PRO A 928 -7.08 -25.68 19.59
CA PRO A 928 -7.66 -24.41 20.02
C PRO A 928 -8.04 -23.53 18.83
N ILE A 929 -9.17 -22.86 18.97
CA ILE A 929 -9.75 -22.11 17.85
C ILE A 929 -8.86 -20.93 17.47
N LEU A 930 -8.76 -20.62 16.18
CA LEU A 930 -8.11 -19.41 15.68
C LEU A 930 -8.52 -18.18 16.54
N LYS A 931 -7.56 -17.38 17.00
CA LYS A 931 -7.76 -16.26 17.96
C LYS A 931 -7.64 -14.88 17.28
N ARG A 932 -7.48 -13.80 18.04
CA ARG A 932 -7.28 -12.44 17.49
C ARG A 932 -5.89 -12.23 16.81
N ASN A 933 -5.72 -11.34 15.80
CA ASN A 933 -4.44 -10.83 15.22
C ASN A 933 -3.40 -10.59 16.28
N ILE A 934 -3.77 -9.98 17.42
CA ILE A 934 -2.79 -9.66 18.46
C ILE A 934 -2.07 -10.92 18.95
N HIS A 935 -2.76 -12.06 18.94
CA HIS A 935 -2.18 -13.35 19.27
C HIS A 935 -1.40 -13.92 18.09
N GLN A 936 -1.94 -13.85 16.87
CA GLN A 936 -1.21 -14.26 15.67
C GLN A 936 0.12 -13.50 15.49
N GLN A 937 0.13 -12.19 15.64
CA GLN A 937 1.35 -11.38 15.55
C GLN A 937 2.34 -11.76 16.64
N ALA A 938 1.88 -12.05 17.86
CA ALA A 938 2.76 -12.53 18.92
C ALA A 938 3.42 -13.88 18.56
N LEU A 939 2.69 -14.81 17.92
CA LEU A 939 3.26 -16.05 17.41
C LEU A 939 4.29 -15.81 16.30
N ARG A 940 3.98 -14.90 15.37
CA ARG A 940 4.85 -14.49 14.26
C ARG A 940 6.14 -13.82 14.75
N GLU A 941 6.03 -12.89 15.70
CA GLU A 941 7.16 -12.23 16.34
C GLU A 941 8.07 -13.24 17.07
N LEU A 942 7.47 -14.24 17.75
CA LEU A 942 8.21 -15.27 18.48
C LEU A 942 9.05 -16.16 17.55
N VAL A 943 8.51 -16.57 16.39
CA VAL A 943 9.29 -17.36 15.42
C VAL A 943 10.30 -16.49 14.66
N ALA A 944 9.96 -15.24 14.35
CA ALA A 944 10.85 -14.30 13.66
C ALA A 944 12.07 -13.90 14.52
N SER A 945 11.97 -13.96 15.85
CA SER A 945 13.10 -13.72 16.74
C SER A 945 14.11 -14.88 16.80
N GLY A 946 13.82 -16.01 16.13
CA GLY A 946 14.66 -17.21 16.19
C GLY A 946 14.62 -17.93 17.55
N PHE A 947 13.50 -17.82 18.28
CA PHE A 947 13.37 -18.42 19.61
C PHE A 947 13.48 -19.96 19.54
N ASN A 948 14.41 -20.53 20.31
CA ASN A 948 14.86 -21.91 20.14
C ASN A 948 13.98 -22.99 20.80
N ARG A 949 12.99 -22.60 21.62
CA ARG A 949 12.03 -23.54 22.26
C ARG A 949 10.66 -23.54 21.58
N VAL A 950 10.61 -23.09 20.34
CA VAL A 950 9.42 -23.14 19.49
C VAL A 950 9.80 -23.81 18.17
N PHE A 951 8.96 -24.74 17.73
CA PHE A 951 9.21 -25.53 16.53
C PHE A 951 7.92 -25.90 15.80
N LEU A 952 8.10 -26.40 14.57
CA LEU A 952 7.03 -26.81 13.67
C LEU A 952 6.21 -27.96 14.28
N GLY A 953 4.89 -27.81 14.35
CA GLY A 953 3.98 -28.92 14.59
C GLY A 953 2.68 -28.63 13.86
N THR A 954 2.32 -29.46 12.89
CA THR A 954 1.33 -29.06 11.88
C THR A 954 -0.09 -29.07 12.40
N ASP A 955 -0.43 -29.96 13.32
CA ASP A 955 -1.81 -30.35 13.63
C ASP A 955 -2.60 -30.65 12.36
N SER A 956 -1.96 -31.32 11.39
CA SER A 956 -2.67 -31.77 10.21
C SER A 956 -3.69 -32.81 10.67
N ALA A 957 -4.97 -32.44 10.63
CA ALA A 957 -6.10 -33.17 11.19
C ALA A 957 -7.15 -33.44 10.11
N PRO A 958 -7.05 -34.56 9.37
CA PRO A 958 -7.94 -34.84 8.26
C PRO A 958 -9.32 -35.30 8.72
N HIS A 959 -10.34 -34.80 8.01
CA HIS A 959 -11.74 -35.14 8.16
C HIS A 959 -12.41 -35.16 6.78
N ALA A 960 -13.25 -36.16 6.55
CA ALA A 960 -14.11 -36.22 5.37
C ALA A 960 -14.98 -34.96 5.25
N ARG A 961 -15.16 -34.46 4.03
CA ARG A 961 -15.82 -33.18 3.72
C ARG A 961 -17.19 -33.06 4.40
N HIS A 962 -18.02 -34.11 4.33
CA HIS A 962 -19.36 -34.07 4.92
C HIS A 962 -19.36 -33.87 6.45
N ARG A 963 -18.28 -34.26 7.15
CA ARG A 963 -18.17 -34.07 8.61
C ARG A 963 -17.75 -32.64 8.98
N LYS A 964 -17.02 -31.97 8.09
CA LYS A 964 -16.65 -30.56 8.21
C LYS A 964 -17.86 -29.68 7.85
N GLU A 965 -18.53 -29.97 6.74
CA GLU A 965 -19.70 -29.25 6.22
C GLU A 965 -21.01 -29.77 6.83
N SER A 966 -21.07 -29.92 8.16
CA SER A 966 -22.25 -30.38 8.90
C SER A 966 -22.72 -29.36 9.94
N SER A 967 -23.91 -29.57 10.52
CA SER A 967 -24.45 -28.69 11.57
C SER A 967 -23.59 -28.61 12.83
N CYS A 968 -22.74 -29.63 13.08
CA CYS A 968 -21.80 -29.65 14.20
C CYS A 968 -20.40 -29.19 13.80
N GLY A 969 -19.92 -29.58 12.60
CA GLY A 969 -18.57 -29.29 12.09
C GLY A 969 -17.45 -29.89 12.94
N CYS A 970 -16.72 -30.90 12.43
CA CYS A 970 -15.56 -31.43 13.17
C CYS A 970 -14.40 -30.43 13.27
N ALA A 971 -13.72 -30.38 14.41
CA ALA A 971 -12.53 -29.55 14.61
C ALA A 971 -11.26 -30.23 14.07
N GLY A 972 -10.53 -29.53 13.18
CA GLY A 972 -9.24 -29.93 12.60
C GLY A 972 -9.01 -29.35 11.20
N CYS A 973 -7.75 -29.03 10.86
CA CYS A 973 -7.35 -28.54 9.53
C CYS A 973 -6.42 -29.56 8.85
N PHE A 974 -6.69 -29.96 7.61
CA PHE A 974 -5.81 -30.90 6.90
C PHE A 974 -4.75 -30.17 6.08
N ASN A 975 -3.56 -29.94 6.63
CA ASN A 975 -2.55 -29.06 6.02
C ASN A 975 -1.27 -29.75 5.51
N ALA A 976 -1.14 -31.07 5.69
CA ALA A 976 0.05 -31.82 5.29
C ALA A 976 0.55 -31.52 3.85
N PRO A 977 -0.31 -31.40 2.82
CA PRO A 977 0.16 -31.15 1.44
C PRO A 977 0.86 -29.80 1.23
N THR A 978 0.57 -28.80 2.07
CA THR A 978 1.00 -27.41 1.87
C THR A 978 1.76 -26.83 3.06
N ALA A 979 1.96 -27.62 4.12
CA ALA A 979 2.48 -27.15 5.40
C ALA A 979 3.84 -26.44 5.28
N LEU A 980 4.86 -27.09 4.70
CA LEU A 980 6.21 -26.54 4.61
C LEU A 980 6.26 -25.25 3.78
N GLY A 981 5.58 -25.23 2.63
CA GLY A 981 5.45 -24.04 1.79
C GLY A 981 4.77 -22.89 2.53
N SER A 982 3.70 -23.19 3.28
CA SER A 982 2.97 -22.19 4.09
C SER A 982 3.87 -21.56 5.15
N TYR A 983 4.71 -22.35 5.83
CA TYR A 983 5.68 -21.79 6.78
C TYR A 983 6.74 -20.94 6.06
N ALA A 984 7.28 -21.40 4.92
CA ALA A 984 8.28 -20.65 4.16
C ALA A 984 7.76 -19.28 3.72
N THR A 985 6.52 -19.22 3.22
CA THR A 985 5.84 -17.96 2.86
C THR A 985 5.74 -17.02 4.06
N VAL A 986 5.32 -17.52 5.23
CA VAL A 986 5.22 -16.69 6.44
C VAL A 986 6.59 -16.16 6.88
N PHE A 987 7.63 -17.00 6.86
CA PHE A 987 9.00 -16.58 7.22
C PHE A 987 9.60 -15.58 6.22
N GLU A 988 9.30 -15.71 4.92
CA GLU A 988 9.68 -14.74 3.90
C GLU A 988 8.99 -13.39 4.13
N GLU A 989 7.67 -13.38 4.37
CA GLU A 989 6.89 -12.16 4.66
C GLU A 989 7.45 -11.37 5.85
N MET A 990 8.08 -12.06 6.80
CA MET A 990 8.68 -11.47 8.01
C MET A 990 10.16 -11.09 7.83
N ASN A 991 10.76 -11.34 6.66
CA ASN A 991 12.21 -11.27 6.43
C ASN A 991 13.00 -12.09 7.48
N ALA A 992 12.52 -13.31 7.78
CA ALA A 992 13.03 -14.17 8.84
C ALA A 992 13.55 -15.54 8.34
N LEU A 993 13.74 -15.73 7.04
CA LEU A 993 14.17 -17.00 6.44
C LEU A 993 15.47 -17.57 7.05
N GLN A 994 16.35 -16.73 7.60
CA GLN A 994 17.55 -17.14 8.33
C GLN A 994 17.26 -18.01 9.57
N HIS A 995 16.04 -17.94 10.13
CA HIS A 995 15.59 -18.73 11.28
C HIS A 995 14.75 -19.95 10.88
N PHE A 996 14.46 -20.11 9.59
CA PHE A 996 13.53 -21.11 9.07
C PHE A 996 13.99 -22.55 9.30
N GLU A 997 15.27 -22.85 9.00
CA GLU A 997 15.84 -24.19 9.26
C GLU A 997 15.80 -24.55 10.75
N ALA A 998 16.09 -23.58 11.62
CA ALA A 998 16.11 -23.83 13.06
C ALA A 998 14.73 -24.25 13.57
N PHE A 999 13.68 -23.53 13.16
CA PHE A 999 12.29 -23.82 13.50
C PHE A 999 11.79 -25.16 12.95
N CYS A 1000 12.14 -25.50 11.71
CA CYS A 1000 11.64 -26.71 11.05
C CYS A 1000 12.42 -27.99 11.41
N SER A 1001 13.72 -27.88 11.64
CA SER A 1001 14.63 -29.04 11.57
C SER A 1001 15.57 -29.17 12.76
N VAL A 1002 15.71 -28.15 13.63
CA VAL A 1002 16.73 -28.15 14.71
C VAL A 1002 16.11 -28.10 16.10
N ASN A 1003 15.20 -27.16 16.35
CA ASN A 1003 14.67 -26.88 17.68
C ASN A 1003 13.89 -28.09 18.28
N GLY A 1004 13.05 -28.74 17.47
CA GLY A 1004 12.27 -29.90 17.89
C GLY A 1004 13.13 -31.10 18.30
N PRO A 1005 14.02 -31.63 17.42
CA PRO A 1005 14.92 -32.72 17.79
C PRO A 1005 15.72 -32.42 19.07
N GLN A 1006 16.23 -31.19 19.21
CA GLN A 1006 16.96 -30.79 20.41
C GLN A 1006 16.12 -30.86 21.69
N PHE A 1007 14.86 -30.43 21.65
CA PHE A 1007 13.97 -30.49 22.81
C PHE A 1007 13.62 -31.94 23.20
N TYR A 1008 13.32 -32.77 22.20
CA TYR A 1008 13.00 -34.19 22.38
C TYR A 1008 14.23 -35.07 22.66
N GLY A 1009 15.45 -34.55 22.53
CA GLY A 1009 16.69 -35.32 22.72
C GLY A 1009 16.99 -36.28 21.57
N LEU A 1010 16.53 -35.97 20.37
CA LEU A 1010 16.71 -36.74 19.15
C LEU A 1010 17.79 -36.10 18.25
N PRO A 1011 18.51 -36.89 17.44
CA PRO A 1011 19.48 -36.35 16.49
C PRO A 1011 18.77 -35.51 15.42
N VAL A 1012 19.41 -34.44 14.96
CA VAL A 1012 18.96 -33.68 13.79
C VAL A 1012 19.14 -34.54 12.54
N ASN A 1013 18.24 -34.43 11.56
CA ASN A 1013 18.35 -35.18 10.31
C ASN A 1013 19.60 -34.77 9.51
N ASP A 1014 20.27 -35.76 8.91
CA ASP A 1014 21.48 -35.56 8.10
C ASP A 1014 21.18 -35.38 6.60
N THR A 1015 19.95 -35.64 6.18
CA THR A 1015 19.46 -35.40 4.82
C THR A 1015 18.97 -33.96 4.64
N PHE A 1016 18.94 -33.48 3.41
CA PHE A 1016 18.55 -32.10 3.07
C PHE A 1016 17.43 -32.08 2.04
N ILE A 1017 16.65 -31.01 2.07
CA ILE A 1017 15.69 -30.66 1.03
C ILE A 1017 16.04 -29.27 0.48
N GLU A 1018 15.67 -29.03 -0.78
CA GLU A 1018 15.88 -27.75 -1.45
C GLU A 1018 14.52 -27.15 -1.77
N LEU A 1019 14.28 -25.93 -1.29
CA LEU A 1019 13.11 -25.15 -1.62
C LEU A 1019 13.44 -24.24 -2.79
N VAL A 1020 12.65 -24.40 -3.87
CA VAL A 1020 12.71 -23.57 -5.06
C VAL A 1020 11.49 -22.68 -5.09
N ARG A 1021 11.69 -21.41 -5.44
CA ARG A 1021 10.60 -20.44 -5.56
C ARG A 1021 9.87 -20.64 -6.88
N GLU A 1022 8.73 -21.32 -6.83
CA GLU A 1022 7.85 -21.55 -7.98
C GLU A 1022 6.38 -21.36 -7.58
N GLU A 1023 5.57 -20.93 -8.54
CA GLU A 1023 4.12 -20.78 -8.34
C GLU A 1023 3.46 -22.16 -8.48
N GLN A 1024 2.66 -22.56 -7.48
CA GLN A 1024 2.04 -23.88 -7.44
C GLN A 1024 0.56 -23.77 -7.07
N GLN A 1025 -0.30 -24.46 -7.81
CA GLN A 1025 -1.73 -24.57 -7.53
C GLN A 1025 -2.01 -25.73 -6.56
N VAL A 1026 -2.79 -25.48 -5.51
CA VAL A 1026 -3.19 -26.50 -4.53
C VAL A 1026 -4.50 -27.14 -4.97
N ALA A 1027 -4.57 -28.48 -4.93
CA ALA A 1027 -5.76 -29.21 -5.33
C ALA A 1027 -7.00 -28.82 -4.51
N GLU A 1028 -8.14 -28.58 -5.16
CA GLU A 1028 -9.42 -28.25 -4.51
C GLU A 1028 -9.94 -29.37 -3.59
N SER A 1029 -9.65 -30.62 -3.94
CA SER A 1029 -10.03 -31.77 -3.12
C SER A 1029 -9.12 -32.96 -3.39
N ILE A 1030 -9.07 -33.87 -2.43
CA ILE A 1030 -8.33 -35.13 -2.49
C ILE A 1030 -9.34 -36.26 -2.31
N ALA A 1031 -9.31 -37.23 -3.22
CA ALA A 1031 -10.26 -38.34 -3.21
C ALA A 1031 -10.11 -39.23 -1.96
N LEU A 1032 -11.23 -39.62 -1.38
CA LEU A 1032 -11.36 -40.67 -0.36
C LEU A 1032 -12.38 -41.70 -0.89
N THR A 1033 -12.34 -42.95 -0.41
CA THR A 1033 -13.14 -44.07 -0.95
C THR A 1033 -14.62 -43.73 -1.19
N ASP A 1034 -15.27 -43.09 -0.22
CA ASP A 1034 -16.70 -42.74 -0.26
C ASP A 1034 -16.98 -41.24 -0.05
N ASP A 1035 -15.95 -40.38 -0.07
CA ASP A 1035 -16.08 -38.92 0.11
C ASP A 1035 -14.82 -38.19 -0.42
N THR A 1036 -14.60 -36.96 -0.01
CA THR A 1036 -13.43 -36.16 -0.34
C THR A 1036 -12.83 -35.53 0.91
N LEU A 1037 -11.54 -35.21 0.83
CA LEU A 1037 -10.82 -34.35 1.75
C LEU A 1037 -10.64 -32.98 1.10
N VAL A 1038 -10.75 -31.92 1.90
CA VAL A 1038 -10.44 -30.55 1.47
C VAL A 1038 -9.12 -30.16 2.14
N PRO A 1039 -8.01 -30.05 1.38
CA PRO A 1039 -6.74 -29.64 1.95
C PRO A 1039 -6.75 -28.16 2.37
N PHE A 1040 -5.85 -27.82 3.29
CA PHE A 1040 -5.53 -26.45 3.63
C PHE A 1040 -4.99 -25.76 2.39
N LEU A 1041 -5.59 -24.63 2.04
CA LEU A 1041 -5.36 -23.93 0.77
C LEU A 1041 -5.96 -24.60 -0.46
N ALA A 1042 -6.96 -25.46 -0.30
CA ALA A 1042 -7.72 -26.05 -1.41
C ALA A 1042 -8.17 -25.01 -2.45
N GLY A 1043 -7.82 -25.25 -3.72
CA GLY A 1043 -8.21 -24.38 -4.84
C GLY A 1043 -7.37 -23.11 -4.95
N GLU A 1044 -6.50 -22.86 -3.99
CA GLU A 1044 -5.74 -21.62 -3.92
C GLU A 1044 -4.40 -21.80 -4.66
N THR A 1045 -4.12 -20.89 -5.59
CA THR A 1045 -2.81 -20.80 -6.24
C THR A 1045 -1.86 -20.12 -5.25
N GLY A 1046 -0.78 -20.80 -4.86
CA GLY A 1046 0.32 -20.31 -4.04
C GLY A 1046 0.05 -19.00 -3.31
N ALA A 1047 -0.41 -19.15 -2.05
CA ALA A 1047 -0.79 -18.14 -1.06
C ALA A 1047 -2.32 -17.94 -0.93
N ILE A 1048 -2.90 -18.45 0.18
CA ILE A 1048 -4.26 -18.06 0.54
C ILE A 1048 -4.29 -16.64 1.05
N MET A 1049 -5.11 -15.86 0.38
CA MET A 1049 -5.40 -14.48 0.68
C MET A 1049 -6.28 -14.36 1.92
N ARG A 1050 -5.62 -13.99 3.01
CA ARG A 1050 -6.16 -13.87 4.35
C ARG A 1050 -6.28 -12.39 4.73
N ILE A 1051 -7.49 -11.91 5.06
CA ILE A 1051 -7.79 -10.48 5.21
C ILE A 1051 -8.27 -10.12 6.63
N GLU A 1052 -7.48 -9.34 7.34
CA GLU A 1052 -7.79 -8.93 8.68
C GLU A 1052 -7.93 -7.43 8.85
N VAL A 1053 -9.08 -7.02 9.35
CA VAL A 1053 -9.38 -5.65 9.70
C VAL A 1053 -9.48 -5.56 11.21
N THR A 1054 -8.67 -4.71 11.81
CA THR A 1054 -8.86 -4.31 13.20
C THR A 1054 -9.33 -2.88 13.27
N ILE A 1055 -10.28 -2.63 14.18
CA ILE A 1055 -10.85 -1.32 14.45
C ILE A 1055 -10.40 -0.90 15.85
N ALA A 1056 -9.97 0.33 16.04
CA ALA A 1056 -9.57 0.83 17.35
C ALA A 1056 -10.77 0.77 18.31
N LYS A 1057 -10.57 0.24 19.53
CA LYS A 1057 -11.62 0.22 20.58
C LYS A 1057 -12.19 1.60 20.90
N THR A 1058 -11.46 2.66 20.59
CA THR A 1058 -11.84 4.08 20.72
C THR A 1058 -12.69 4.61 19.56
N SER A 1059 -12.95 3.82 18.51
CA SER A 1059 -13.85 4.18 17.42
C SER A 1059 -15.27 3.69 17.75
N PRO A 1060 -16.21 4.59 18.10
CA PRO A 1060 -17.56 4.18 18.45
C PRO A 1060 -18.28 3.67 17.21
N LEU A 1061 -18.73 2.42 17.24
CA LEU A 1061 -19.60 1.85 16.22
C LEU A 1061 -20.91 1.38 16.86
N PRO A 1062 -22.03 1.40 16.12
CA PRO A 1062 -23.31 0.88 16.60
C PRO A 1062 -23.21 -0.61 17.01
N ALA A 1063 -24.10 -1.08 17.87
CA ALA A 1063 -24.19 -2.51 18.19
C ALA A 1063 -24.46 -3.34 16.90
N GLY A 1064 -23.78 -4.47 16.72
CA GLY A 1064 -23.85 -5.29 15.50
C GLY A 1064 -22.98 -4.78 14.33
N ALA A 1065 -22.29 -3.66 14.50
CA ALA A 1065 -21.44 -3.05 13.48
C ALA A 1065 -20.33 -3.92 12.93
N ILE A 1066 -19.65 -4.61 13.84
CA ILE A 1066 -18.51 -5.44 13.48
C ILE A 1066 -19.00 -6.65 12.69
N ASP A 1067 -20.15 -7.22 13.06
CA ASP A 1067 -20.73 -8.38 12.38
C ASP A 1067 -21.31 -8.01 11.02
N ALA A 1068 -21.93 -6.83 10.90
CA ALA A 1068 -22.45 -6.34 9.63
C ALA A 1068 -21.32 -5.91 8.68
N LEU A 1069 -20.29 -5.24 9.18
CA LEU A 1069 -19.10 -4.89 8.40
C LEU A 1069 -18.35 -6.13 7.97
N ALA A 1070 -18.21 -7.10 8.87
CA ALA A 1070 -17.71 -8.41 8.54
C ALA A 1070 -18.54 -9.00 7.40
N GLY A 1071 -19.83 -9.24 7.61
CA GLY A 1071 -20.70 -9.90 6.63
C GLY A 1071 -20.67 -9.26 5.24
N GLU A 1072 -20.67 -7.93 5.16
CA GLU A 1072 -20.55 -7.20 3.90
C GLU A 1072 -19.14 -7.34 3.29
N LEU A 1073 -18.10 -7.18 4.11
CA LEU A 1073 -16.71 -7.20 3.64
C LEU A 1073 -16.39 -8.55 3.00
N SER A 1074 -16.71 -9.65 3.66
CA SER A 1074 -16.45 -10.93 3.02
C SER A 1074 -17.34 -11.21 1.83
N ARG A 1075 -18.60 -10.76 1.80
CA ARG A 1075 -19.43 -10.96 0.61
C ARG A 1075 -18.77 -10.33 -0.61
N ARG A 1076 -18.15 -9.15 -0.43
CA ARG A 1076 -17.43 -8.43 -1.49
C ARG A 1076 -16.08 -9.04 -1.81
N ILE A 1077 -15.36 -9.54 -0.80
CA ILE A 1077 -14.12 -10.30 -1.01
C ILE A 1077 -14.42 -11.57 -1.80
N GLN A 1078 -15.44 -12.34 -1.42
CA GLN A 1078 -15.84 -13.58 -2.09
C GLN A 1078 -16.39 -13.32 -3.50
N TYR A 1079 -16.93 -12.12 -3.77
CA TYR A 1079 -17.33 -11.72 -5.12
C TYR A 1079 -16.13 -11.31 -6.00
N ALA A 1080 -15.14 -10.62 -5.43
CA ALA A 1080 -13.96 -10.17 -6.15
C ALA A 1080 -12.90 -11.27 -6.30
N PHE A 1081 -12.88 -12.21 -5.37
CA PHE A 1081 -11.98 -13.37 -5.31
C PHE A 1081 -12.83 -14.62 -5.09
N PRO A 1082 -13.47 -15.14 -6.16
CA PRO A 1082 -14.42 -16.26 -6.05
C PRO A 1082 -13.78 -17.57 -5.62
N ASP A 1083 -12.49 -17.76 -5.92
CA ASP A 1083 -11.69 -18.94 -5.55
C ASP A 1083 -11.05 -18.78 -4.16
N ASN A 1084 -11.02 -17.56 -3.61
CA ASN A 1084 -10.64 -17.35 -2.22
C ASN A 1084 -11.84 -17.80 -1.41
N GLU A 1085 -11.74 -18.99 -0.79
CA GLU A 1085 -12.81 -19.47 0.06
C GLU A 1085 -13.07 -18.46 1.16
N GLY A 1086 -12.19 -17.45 1.42
CA GLY A 1086 -12.47 -16.02 1.74
C GLY A 1086 -12.10 -15.50 3.15
N HIS A 1087 -10.96 -15.89 3.72
CA HIS A 1087 -10.77 -15.76 5.16
C HIS A 1087 -10.78 -14.24 5.49
N VAL A 1088 -11.80 -13.66 6.13
CA VAL A 1088 -11.84 -12.22 6.47
C VAL A 1088 -12.23 -12.04 7.91
N SER A 1089 -11.76 -11.05 8.66
CA SER A 1089 -12.67 -10.40 9.61
C SER A 1089 -12.21 -9.08 10.12
N VAL A 1090 -13.23 -8.43 10.64
CA VAL A 1090 -13.24 -7.28 11.48
C VAL A 1090 -13.26 -7.67 12.96
N ARG A 1091 -12.47 -6.99 13.78
CA ARG A 1091 -12.72 -6.91 15.24
C ARG A 1091 -12.09 -5.67 15.87
N TYR A 1092 -12.38 -5.42 17.14
CA TYR A 1092 -11.68 -4.37 17.88
C TYR A 1092 -10.23 -4.74 18.28
N ALA A 1093 -9.33 -3.77 18.24
CA ALA A 1093 -7.95 -3.81 18.73
C ALA A 1093 -7.50 -2.42 19.25
N ALA A 1094 -6.21 -2.25 19.55
CA ALA A 1094 -5.67 -0.98 20.04
C ALA A 1094 -5.66 0.15 18.99
N ALA A 1095 -5.62 -0.18 17.69
CA ALA A 1095 -5.60 0.77 16.58
C ALA A 1095 -6.30 0.19 15.33
N ASN A 1096 -6.65 1.06 14.37
CA ASN A 1096 -7.18 0.67 13.07
C ASN A 1096 -6.05 0.08 12.20
N ASN A 1097 -6.17 -1.15 11.71
CA ASN A 1097 -5.19 -1.78 10.81
C ASN A 1097 -5.89 -2.72 9.82
N LEU A 1098 -5.33 -2.83 8.61
CA LEU A 1098 -5.65 -3.86 7.63
C LEU A 1098 -4.40 -4.74 7.42
N SER A 1099 -4.51 -6.04 7.66
CA SER A 1099 -3.47 -7.03 7.40
C SER A 1099 -3.97 -7.98 6.34
N VAL A 1100 -3.28 -8.04 5.21
CA VAL A 1100 -3.56 -9.02 4.16
C VAL A 1100 -2.35 -9.94 4.04
N ILE A 1101 -2.54 -11.21 4.36
CA ILE A 1101 -1.52 -12.25 4.42
C ILE A 1101 -1.75 -13.21 3.26
N GLY A 1102 -0.68 -13.69 2.63
CA GLY A 1102 -0.80 -14.64 1.53
C GLY A 1102 -1.50 -14.10 0.27
N ALA A 1103 -1.33 -12.82 -0.06
CA ALA A 1103 -1.91 -12.20 -1.25
C ALA A 1103 -0.86 -11.42 -2.02
N THR A 1104 -0.97 -11.35 -3.34
CA THR A 1104 -0.06 -10.55 -4.18
C THR A 1104 -0.20 -9.06 -3.86
N LYS A 1105 0.74 -8.23 -4.32
CA LYS A 1105 0.72 -6.80 -4.02
C LYS A 1105 -0.52 -6.12 -4.62
N GLU A 1106 -0.92 -6.57 -5.81
CA GLU A 1106 -2.17 -6.19 -6.47
C GLU A 1106 -3.39 -6.60 -5.64
N ASP A 1107 -3.42 -7.82 -5.11
CA ASP A 1107 -4.52 -8.32 -4.29
C ASP A 1107 -4.67 -7.55 -2.98
N LYS A 1108 -3.56 -7.24 -2.28
CA LYS A 1108 -3.60 -6.44 -1.04
C LYS A 1108 -4.20 -5.05 -1.29
N GLN A 1109 -3.88 -4.46 -2.45
CA GLN A 1109 -4.41 -3.16 -2.85
C GLN A 1109 -5.90 -3.26 -3.18
N ARG A 1110 -6.30 -4.29 -3.93
CA ARG A 1110 -7.70 -4.56 -4.25
C ARG A 1110 -8.55 -4.84 -3.00
N ILE A 1111 -8.01 -5.55 -2.02
CA ILE A 1111 -8.68 -5.79 -0.73
C ILE A 1111 -8.81 -4.51 0.09
N SER A 1112 -7.79 -3.65 0.08
CA SER A 1112 -7.88 -2.35 0.73
C SER A 1112 -8.96 -1.46 0.10
N GLU A 1113 -9.11 -1.53 -1.23
CA GLU A 1113 -10.23 -0.91 -1.95
C GLU A 1113 -11.56 -1.54 -1.53
N ILE A 1114 -11.67 -2.87 -1.49
CA ILE A 1114 -12.91 -3.55 -1.07
C ILE A 1114 -13.27 -3.22 0.39
N LEU A 1115 -12.29 -3.09 1.28
CA LEU A 1115 -12.52 -2.62 2.66
C LEU A 1115 -13.05 -1.19 2.68
N GLN A 1116 -12.42 -0.31 1.91
CA GLN A 1116 -12.85 1.07 1.81
C GLN A 1116 -14.26 1.17 1.21
N GLU A 1117 -14.56 0.42 0.14
CA GLU A 1117 -15.89 0.31 -0.47
C GLU A 1117 -16.94 -0.22 0.52
N THR A 1118 -16.56 -1.22 1.33
CA THR A 1118 -17.43 -1.79 2.37
C THR A 1118 -17.72 -0.73 3.43
N TRP A 1119 -16.71 -0.03 3.92
CA TRP A 1119 -16.86 1.04 4.92
C TRP A 1119 -17.62 2.26 4.41
N GLU A 1120 -17.39 2.65 3.16
CA GLU A 1120 -18.10 3.76 2.50
C GLU A 1120 -19.57 3.42 2.24
N SER A 1121 -19.91 2.13 2.16
CA SER A 1121 -21.29 1.66 2.07
C SER A 1121 -21.97 1.40 3.42
N ALA A 1122 -21.29 1.65 4.55
CA ALA A 1122 -21.80 1.39 5.90
C ALA A 1122 -23.20 1.95 6.15
N ASP A 1123 -23.46 3.17 5.70
CA ASP A 1123 -24.77 3.82 5.85
C ASP A 1123 -25.93 3.04 5.18
N ASP A 1124 -25.64 2.10 4.26
CA ASP A 1124 -26.64 1.33 3.52
C ASP A 1124 -27.04 0.01 4.20
N TRP A 1125 -26.19 -0.53 5.09
CA TRP A 1125 -26.41 -1.83 5.76
C TRP A 1125 -26.40 -1.76 7.30
N PHE A 1126 -26.16 -0.57 7.88
CA PHE A 1126 -26.43 -0.27 9.30
C PHE A 1126 -27.89 0.08 9.62
N VAL A 1127 -28.75 0.08 8.61
CA VAL A 1127 -30.19 0.27 8.78
C VAL A 1127 -30.82 -1.12 8.86
N SER A 1128 -30.92 -1.66 10.07
CA SER A 1128 -31.96 -2.67 10.31
C SER A 1128 -33.29 -1.95 10.57
N GLU A 1129 -34.37 -2.61 10.16
CA GLU A 1129 -35.76 -2.31 10.52
C GLU A 1129 -35.97 -1.97 12.00
#